data_AF-F2NEL2-F1
#
_entry.id   AF-F2NEL2-F1
#
_cell.length_a   1.000
_cell.length_b   1.000
_cell.length_c   1.000
_cell.angle_alpha   90.00
_cell.angle_beta   90.00
_cell.angle_gamma   90.00
#
_symmetry.space_group_name_H-M   'P 1'
#
loop_
_entity.id
_entity.type
_entity.pdbx_description
1 polymer ?
#
loop_
_entity_poly.entity_id
_entity_poly.type
_entity_poly.pdbx_seq_one_letter_code
_entity_poly.pdbx_strand_id
1 'polypeptide(L)'
;MQEKKRTSNKVLVVGGGIGGIKASLDLAEANREVVLIDKAFSIGGISIQLDRTFPTNNCDFCTLSPHLAESGRQLHIDLMTATQLTNLEGEAGRFKATLTTAPRYIDTEKCTACGECYRKFPECVRFTPGLDHRAPTCMRYPKTTPDAFSIDMEKCTNKDELVKVCPAGAIILDDGPKTQEIEVGSVILALGAEVYVPSDLGGYGYGIYPNVVTNLEYERILSAFGPTKGELLRPSDGKKPQKIAWIQCIGSRGMQKNAVPYCSSACCMYALKEAIVTKERFQNDIETTIFYMDMRTFGKDYELYLQRAKNDLGIRLVRCRPHSLQPVEEECQYTGEIEIRYLSDTDSKLVVENYDLVVLTTGFRIAPEVKELGQQLGIDLNEYGYAQTGGFDPVATSRPGIYVCGIFQSPKDIPGTLVEASAASLKAAGDLTPLRTTSDWQAELPPERDVSGESLKIGVFVCDCGFNIGSVVDVNEIVQQAAKLSDVVVSEVIGQGCSRESLERIQQVIKDKGLNRVVVGACSPRTHEPIFQDTIRKAGLNKYLVEIVNLRDQDTWVHADRPKDATQKAHELMRMGVSAVRFSRPLQEYTLPMNKDVLVVGGGVSGMTAALSLADMGYKVHLVERSAELGGVAKTLRKTIEGDDVRAFMSDLIKRTEQHRGIQVLKQATVVDHSGVAGMFKTGIQVGPEKAYKEIEHGVGILATGAIPNRPKEYLLGQSKAVVTQLDLQDVLAETPEVAKSWRNVVMIQCVGSRVPENPNCSRICCQAAVKNALRLRELNPELPIMILYRDMRTYGFHEDYYRKAREQGVLFATYKLEDKPVATPDGDQVTVVFTDPILGQKVQVKADCLALSTGFMADKETTTSLGRIFNLPGTSDGYFLEEHVKLRPIDLPNPGFFVAGTAHSPKLVCESIAQAQAAAGRAMTFLAGDTINLPAAVAQVDGEICAACLICVRACPFDVPFINDKGYSEIDPAKCHGCGVCAAECPAKAIQLMQFEDDQIAAKLDGLLERMC
;
A
#
# COMPACT_ATOMS: atom_id res chain seq x y z
N MET A 1 4.39 -44.27 -8.60
CA MET A 1 5.40 -43.27 -9.01
C MET A 1 4.85 -42.54 -10.21
N GLN A 2 4.17 -41.41 -10.00
CA GLN A 2 3.82 -40.50 -11.09
C GLN A 2 5.08 -39.71 -11.44
N GLU A 3 5.45 -39.68 -12.72
CA GLU A 3 6.47 -38.78 -13.24
C GLU A 3 6.15 -37.35 -12.77
N LYS A 4 7.01 -36.77 -11.92
CA LYS A 4 6.97 -35.33 -11.63
C LYS A 4 7.25 -34.62 -12.96
N LYS A 5 6.19 -34.25 -13.69
CA LYS A 5 6.24 -33.37 -14.85
C LYS A 5 7.08 -32.14 -14.43
N ARG A 6 8.21 -31.90 -15.10
CA ARG A 6 9.00 -30.67 -14.90
C ARG A 6 8.11 -29.47 -15.21
N THR A 7 7.70 -28.76 -14.16
CA THR A 7 7.00 -27.47 -14.19
C THR A 7 8.06 -26.35 -14.22
N SER A 8 7.86 -25.35 -15.06
CA SER A 8 8.74 -24.16 -15.08
C SER A 8 8.56 -23.38 -13.78
N ASN A 9 9.65 -23.01 -13.09
CA ASN A 9 9.58 -22.18 -11.87
C ASN A 9 9.38 -20.67 -12.18
N LYS A 10 9.19 -20.33 -13.45
CA LYS A 10 9.12 -18.96 -13.93
C LYS A 10 7.69 -18.46 -13.96
N VAL A 11 7.45 -17.27 -13.44
CA VAL A 11 6.15 -16.57 -13.48
C VAL A 11 6.26 -15.38 -14.42
N LEU A 12 5.30 -15.24 -15.34
CA LEU A 12 5.17 -14.04 -16.15
C LEU A 12 4.22 -13.04 -15.46
N VAL A 13 4.70 -11.84 -15.17
CA VAL A 13 3.87 -10.74 -14.67
C VAL A 13 3.71 -9.71 -15.79
N VAL A 14 2.47 -9.47 -16.21
CA VAL A 14 2.13 -8.55 -17.30
C VAL A 14 1.57 -7.25 -16.74
N GLY A 15 2.34 -6.17 -16.85
CA GLY A 15 2.02 -4.83 -16.37
C GLY A 15 2.88 -4.43 -15.17
N GLY A 16 3.80 -3.49 -15.38
CA GLY A 16 4.69 -2.89 -14.38
C GLY A 16 4.07 -1.76 -13.57
N GLY A 17 2.74 -1.75 -13.38
CA GLY A 17 2.11 -0.90 -12.38
C GLY A 17 2.43 -1.37 -10.94
N ILE A 18 1.99 -0.62 -9.94
CA ILE A 18 2.28 -0.91 -8.52
C ILE A 18 1.91 -2.35 -8.09
N GLY A 19 0.84 -2.91 -8.67
CA GLY A 19 0.42 -4.29 -8.42
C GLY A 19 1.37 -5.33 -9.02
N GLY A 20 1.81 -5.16 -10.26
CA GLY A 20 2.78 -6.08 -10.89
C GLY A 20 4.17 -5.96 -10.28
N ILE A 21 4.57 -4.76 -9.87
CA ILE A 21 5.79 -4.52 -9.08
C ILE A 21 5.75 -5.34 -7.79
N LYS A 22 4.68 -5.18 -6.98
CA LYS A 22 4.54 -5.92 -5.73
C LYS A 22 4.48 -7.42 -5.94
N ALA A 23 3.75 -7.89 -6.95
CA ALA A 23 3.65 -9.31 -7.24
C ALA A 23 5.02 -9.91 -7.60
N SER A 24 5.80 -9.19 -8.40
CA SER A 24 7.14 -9.61 -8.80
C SER A 24 8.08 -9.69 -7.59
N LEU A 25 8.04 -8.70 -6.70
CA LEU A 25 8.83 -8.70 -5.46
C LEU A 25 8.44 -9.84 -4.52
N ASP A 26 7.14 -10.08 -4.31
CA ASP A 26 6.70 -11.17 -3.44
C ASP A 26 7.08 -12.56 -3.98
N LEU A 27 6.97 -12.76 -5.30
CA LEU A 27 7.39 -14.00 -5.97
C LEU A 27 8.90 -14.21 -5.88
N ALA A 28 9.67 -13.16 -6.13
CA ALA A 28 11.11 -13.14 -6.01
C ALA A 28 11.59 -13.49 -4.60
N GLU A 29 11.07 -12.80 -3.58
CA GLU A 29 11.36 -13.09 -2.17
C GLU A 29 10.94 -14.52 -1.78
N ALA A 30 9.95 -15.09 -2.48
CA ALA A 30 9.54 -16.48 -2.33
C ALA A 30 10.36 -17.47 -3.19
N ASN A 31 11.53 -17.09 -3.71
CA ASN A 31 12.41 -17.93 -4.55
C ASN A 31 11.75 -18.45 -5.84
N ARG A 32 10.98 -17.59 -6.53
CA ARG A 32 10.46 -17.85 -7.89
C ARG A 32 11.21 -17.00 -8.90
N GLU A 33 11.42 -17.54 -10.10
CA GLU A 33 11.90 -16.72 -11.22
C GLU A 33 10.74 -15.89 -11.75
N VAL A 34 10.97 -14.62 -12.03
CA VAL A 34 9.94 -13.70 -12.50
C VAL A 34 10.40 -13.02 -13.78
N VAL A 35 9.51 -12.96 -14.77
CA VAL A 35 9.64 -12.05 -15.91
C VAL A 35 8.57 -10.99 -15.76
N LEU A 36 8.97 -9.75 -15.48
CA LEU A 36 8.06 -8.61 -15.38
C LEU A 36 8.11 -7.84 -16.70
N ILE A 37 6.99 -7.79 -17.41
CA ILE A 37 6.88 -7.04 -18.67
C ILE A 37 5.98 -5.82 -18.51
N ASP A 38 6.31 -4.73 -19.21
CA ASP A 38 5.43 -3.57 -19.37
C ASP A 38 5.51 -3.03 -20.80
N LYS A 39 4.36 -2.68 -21.38
CA LYS A 39 4.27 -2.06 -22.71
C LYS A 39 4.87 -0.65 -22.74
N ALA A 40 4.88 0.05 -21.60
CA ALA A 40 5.51 1.35 -21.45
C ALA A 40 7.04 1.22 -21.42
N PHE A 41 7.72 2.30 -21.80
CA PHE A 41 9.18 2.40 -21.67
C PHE A 41 9.63 2.55 -20.20
N SER A 42 8.71 2.65 -19.25
CA SER A 42 9.05 2.66 -17.83
C SER A 42 7.92 2.08 -16.99
N ILE A 43 8.29 1.46 -15.87
CA ILE A 43 7.35 0.91 -14.90
C ILE A 43 6.86 2.01 -13.94
N GLY A 44 5.77 1.72 -13.23
CA GLY A 44 5.17 2.58 -12.22
C GLY A 44 3.71 2.95 -12.50
N GLY A 45 3.22 2.74 -13.73
CA GLY A 45 1.80 2.91 -14.10
C GLY A 45 1.22 4.28 -13.74
N ILE A 46 0.00 4.29 -13.18
CA ILE A 46 -0.67 5.55 -12.75
C ILE A 46 0.00 6.13 -11.49
N SER A 47 0.62 5.32 -10.62
CA SER A 47 1.13 5.81 -9.34
C SER A 47 2.26 6.83 -9.47
N ILE A 48 3.05 6.77 -10.55
CA ILE A 48 4.11 7.78 -10.82
C ILE A 48 3.56 9.12 -11.31
N GLN A 49 2.25 9.20 -11.57
CA GLN A 49 1.57 10.43 -11.99
C GLN A 49 0.99 11.19 -10.80
N LEU A 50 1.03 10.61 -9.60
CA LEU A 50 0.50 11.20 -8.36
C LEU A 50 1.61 11.98 -7.65
N ASP A 51 1.31 13.16 -7.11
CA ASP A 51 2.25 13.89 -6.24
C ASP A 51 2.33 13.23 -4.85
N ARG A 52 1.16 12.91 -4.29
CA ARG A 52 0.99 12.33 -2.95
C ARG A 52 -0.14 11.31 -2.91
N THR A 53 -0.09 10.42 -1.92
CA THR A 53 -1.08 9.36 -1.71
C THR A 53 -1.94 9.63 -0.46
N PHE A 54 -3.28 9.63 -0.61
CA PHE A 54 -4.20 9.61 0.54
C PHE A 54 -4.09 8.28 1.28
N PRO A 55 -4.37 8.13 2.59
CA PRO A 55 -4.73 9.19 3.54
C PRO A 55 -3.50 9.78 4.25
N THR A 56 -2.29 9.27 3.97
CA THR A 56 -1.05 9.70 4.65
C THR A 56 -0.48 11.01 4.11
N ASN A 57 -0.85 11.40 2.88
CA ASN A 57 -0.30 12.54 2.13
C ASN A 57 1.22 12.42 1.86
N ASN A 58 1.74 11.18 1.85
CA ASN A 58 3.15 10.90 1.61
C ASN A 58 3.47 10.76 0.11
N CYS A 59 4.74 10.93 -0.22
CA CYS A 59 5.30 10.57 -1.52
C CYS A 59 5.84 9.13 -1.43
N ASP A 60 4.96 8.15 -1.61
CA ASP A 60 5.27 6.73 -1.33
C ASP A 60 5.99 5.99 -2.47
N PHE A 61 6.07 6.58 -3.69
CA PHE A 61 6.63 5.86 -4.85
C PHE A 61 8.13 5.58 -4.68
N CYS A 62 8.87 6.51 -4.07
CA CYS A 62 10.29 6.34 -3.72
C CYS A 62 10.56 5.16 -2.78
N THR A 63 9.55 4.57 -2.14
CA THR A 63 9.73 3.44 -1.23
C THR A 63 9.66 2.09 -1.96
N LEU A 64 8.93 1.99 -3.08
CA LEU A 64 8.80 0.73 -3.85
C LEU A 64 9.74 0.66 -5.06
N SER A 65 10.01 1.79 -5.72
CA SER A 65 10.82 1.82 -6.94
C SER A 65 12.30 1.41 -6.76
N PRO A 66 13.00 1.77 -5.66
CA PRO A 66 14.42 1.42 -5.49
C PRO A 66 14.65 -0.09 -5.44
N HIS A 67 13.74 -0.85 -4.82
CA HIS A 67 13.83 -2.31 -4.71
C HIS A 67 13.78 -3.05 -6.06
N LEU A 68 13.22 -2.45 -7.12
CA LEU A 68 13.29 -3.01 -8.47
C LEU A 68 14.46 -2.45 -9.29
N ALA A 69 14.84 -1.19 -9.05
CA ALA A 69 15.89 -0.51 -9.80
C ALA A 69 17.30 -1.02 -9.43
N GLU A 70 17.52 -1.43 -8.18
CA GLU A 70 18.87 -1.69 -7.65
C GLU A 70 19.27 -3.18 -7.65
N SER A 71 18.32 -4.09 -7.89
CA SER A 71 18.53 -5.53 -7.65
C SER A 71 17.80 -6.47 -8.61
N GLY A 72 17.51 -6.08 -9.86
CA GLY A 72 16.82 -6.96 -10.84
C GLY A 72 17.45 -8.36 -10.98
N ARG A 73 18.79 -8.47 -11.05
CA ARG A 73 19.49 -9.77 -11.09
C ARG A 73 19.55 -10.47 -9.72
N GLN A 74 19.39 -9.69 -8.66
CA GLN A 74 19.54 -10.04 -7.26
C GLN A 74 18.23 -10.55 -6.61
N LEU A 75 17.12 -10.53 -7.34
CA LEU A 75 15.82 -11.01 -6.86
C LEU A 75 15.20 -12.03 -7.82
N HIS A 76 15.95 -12.55 -8.80
CA HIS A 76 15.40 -13.41 -9.86
C HIS A 76 14.29 -12.72 -10.68
N ILE A 77 14.37 -11.40 -10.91
CA ILE A 77 13.40 -10.63 -11.69
C ILE A 77 14.04 -10.14 -12.99
N ASP A 78 13.58 -10.66 -14.13
CA ASP A 78 13.91 -10.14 -15.45
C ASP A 78 12.88 -9.05 -15.85
N LEU A 79 13.30 -7.79 -15.82
CA LEU A 79 12.45 -6.65 -16.16
C LEU A 79 12.57 -6.31 -17.65
N MET A 80 11.47 -6.41 -18.38
CA MET A 80 11.39 -6.08 -19.80
C MET A 80 10.39 -4.94 -20.05
N THR A 81 10.91 -3.73 -20.27
CA THR A 81 10.08 -2.59 -20.70
C THR A 81 9.86 -2.57 -22.20
N ALA A 82 8.90 -1.76 -22.67
CA ALA A 82 8.46 -1.72 -24.06
C ALA A 82 8.06 -3.10 -24.62
N THR A 83 7.67 -4.03 -23.74
CA THR A 83 7.44 -5.44 -24.06
C THR A 83 6.00 -5.83 -23.73
N GLN A 84 5.34 -6.48 -24.68
CA GLN A 84 3.95 -6.91 -24.55
C GLN A 84 3.80 -8.40 -24.84
N LEU A 85 2.86 -9.03 -24.15
CA LEU A 85 2.43 -10.40 -24.41
C LEU A 85 1.49 -10.40 -25.62
N THR A 86 1.83 -11.17 -26.65
CA THR A 86 1.03 -11.23 -27.90
C THR A 86 0.34 -12.57 -28.11
N ASN A 87 0.86 -13.65 -27.53
CA ASN A 87 0.24 -14.96 -27.57
C ASN A 87 0.59 -15.79 -26.33
N LEU A 88 -0.33 -16.64 -25.86
CA LEU A 88 -0.13 -17.53 -24.71
C LEU A 88 -0.79 -18.90 -24.94
N GLU A 89 0.05 -19.88 -25.26
CA GLU A 89 -0.36 -21.26 -25.49
C GLU A 89 -0.03 -22.15 -24.29
N GLY A 90 -0.72 -23.29 -24.16
CA GLY A 90 -0.49 -24.27 -23.11
C GLY A 90 -1.45 -24.18 -21.91
N GLU A 91 -1.05 -24.83 -20.82
CA GLU A 91 -1.86 -25.05 -19.61
C GLU A 91 -1.07 -24.70 -18.34
N ALA A 92 -1.77 -24.62 -17.19
CA ALA A 92 -1.15 -24.34 -15.90
C ALA A 92 0.09 -25.23 -15.64
N GLY A 93 1.19 -24.61 -15.26
CA GLY A 93 2.49 -25.24 -15.04
C GLY A 93 3.38 -25.33 -16.29
N ARG A 94 2.85 -25.11 -17.50
CA ARG A 94 3.59 -25.11 -18.78
C ARG A 94 2.89 -24.26 -19.84
N PHE A 95 3.02 -22.95 -19.70
CA PHE A 95 2.67 -22.01 -20.74
C PHE A 95 3.86 -21.66 -21.62
N LYS A 96 3.58 -21.41 -22.90
CA LYS A 96 4.50 -20.81 -23.85
C LYS A 96 4.01 -19.40 -24.19
N ALA A 97 4.72 -18.39 -23.70
CA ALA A 97 4.38 -16.99 -23.89
C ALA A 97 5.22 -16.40 -25.03
N THR A 98 4.57 -15.74 -25.99
CA THR A 98 5.24 -14.97 -27.05
C THR A 98 5.25 -13.50 -26.65
N LEU A 99 6.45 -12.93 -26.56
CA LEU A 99 6.69 -11.56 -26.15
C LEU A 99 7.22 -10.75 -27.32
N THR A 100 6.69 -9.55 -27.52
CA THR A 100 7.18 -8.60 -28.53
C THR A 100 7.67 -7.34 -27.85
N THR A 101 8.91 -6.96 -28.10
CA THR A 101 9.56 -5.77 -27.57
C THR A 101 9.71 -4.71 -28.66
N ALA A 102 9.15 -3.53 -28.40
CA ALA A 102 9.28 -2.37 -29.28
C ALA A 102 10.67 -1.72 -29.13
N PRO A 103 11.20 -1.12 -30.21
CA PRO A 103 12.53 -0.55 -30.21
C PRO A 103 12.63 0.72 -29.35
N ARG A 104 13.64 0.77 -28.48
CA ARG A 104 13.96 1.94 -27.66
C ARG A 104 14.98 2.85 -28.36
N TYR A 105 15.87 2.25 -29.16
CA TYR A 105 17.03 2.90 -29.78
C TYR A 105 18.02 3.52 -28.77
N ILE A 106 17.96 3.07 -27.52
CA ILE A 106 18.88 3.44 -26.44
C ILE A 106 19.27 2.19 -25.66
N ASP A 107 20.57 2.01 -25.48
CA ASP A 107 21.16 1.07 -24.53
C ASP A 107 20.88 1.54 -23.10
N THR A 108 19.98 0.84 -22.40
CA THR A 108 19.60 1.20 -21.02
C THR A 108 20.74 0.99 -20.02
N GLU A 109 21.75 0.17 -20.32
CA GLU A 109 22.90 -0.02 -19.44
C GLU A 109 23.93 1.11 -19.56
N LYS A 110 23.95 1.84 -20.69
CA LYS A 110 24.86 2.98 -20.92
C LYS A 110 24.21 4.34 -20.73
N CYS A 111 22.89 4.44 -20.87
CA CYS A 111 22.20 5.72 -20.78
C CYS A 111 22.28 6.28 -19.36
N THR A 112 22.79 7.51 -19.23
CA THR A 112 22.87 8.24 -17.96
C THR A 112 21.69 9.19 -17.73
N ALA A 113 20.66 9.11 -18.57
CA ALA A 113 19.51 10.03 -18.58
C ALA A 113 19.87 11.54 -18.55
N CYS A 114 21.03 11.94 -19.08
CA CYS A 114 21.53 13.32 -19.00
C CYS A 114 20.70 14.37 -19.76
N GLY A 115 19.87 13.93 -20.72
CA GLY A 115 18.95 14.77 -21.48
C GLY A 115 19.54 15.56 -22.65
N GLU A 116 20.83 15.41 -22.98
CA GLU A 116 21.45 16.12 -24.12
C GLU A 116 20.75 15.83 -25.45
N CYS A 117 20.31 14.58 -25.66
CA CYS A 117 19.54 14.19 -26.83
C CYS A 117 18.21 14.97 -26.93
N TYR A 118 17.51 15.15 -25.81
CA TYR A 118 16.26 15.90 -25.76
C TYR A 118 16.49 17.41 -25.95
N ARG A 119 17.57 17.97 -25.40
CA ARG A 119 17.85 19.41 -25.56
C ARG A 119 18.16 19.79 -27.01
N LYS A 120 18.88 18.95 -27.75
CA LYS A 120 19.20 19.23 -29.17
C LYS A 120 18.14 18.75 -30.16
N PHE A 121 17.48 17.62 -29.87
CA PHE A 121 16.50 16.99 -30.75
C PHE A 121 15.21 16.67 -29.97
N PRO A 122 14.46 17.68 -29.49
CA PRO A 122 13.27 17.46 -28.68
C PRO A 122 12.18 16.65 -29.41
N GLU A 123 12.08 16.78 -30.73
CA GLU A 123 11.15 16.06 -31.59
C GLU A 123 11.47 14.57 -31.74
N CYS A 124 12.75 14.20 -31.57
CA CYS A 124 13.24 12.84 -31.65
C CYS A 124 12.98 12.03 -30.38
N VAL A 125 12.91 12.67 -29.23
CA VAL A 125 12.82 11.96 -27.95
C VAL A 125 11.36 11.79 -27.57
N ARG A 126 10.97 10.58 -27.15
CA ARG A 126 9.62 10.29 -26.63
C ARG A 126 9.46 10.86 -25.22
N PHE A 127 9.47 12.18 -25.11
CA PHE A 127 9.32 12.92 -23.88
C PHE A 127 8.57 14.23 -24.16
N THR A 128 7.35 14.33 -23.66
CA THR A 128 6.56 15.57 -23.74
C THR A 128 6.36 16.14 -22.33
N PRO A 129 7.07 17.21 -21.95
CA PRO A 129 6.78 17.92 -20.72
C PRO A 129 5.46 18.67 -20.85
N GLY A 130 4.58 18.57 -19.85
CA GLY A 130 3.30 19.26 -19.86
C GLY A 130 2.32 18.75 -18.81
N LEU A 131 1.09 19.27 -18.91
CA LEU A 131 -0.04 18.85 -18.09
C LEU A 131 -0.64 17.53 -18.57
N ASP A 132 -0.57 17.23 -19.87
CA ASP A 132 -1.14 16.01 -20.42
C ASP A 132 -0.43 14.76 -19.88
N HIS A 133 -1.12 14.09 -18.96
CA HIS A 133 -0.65 12.88 -18.30
C HIS A 133 -0.64 11.65 -19.22
N ARG A 134 -1.18 11.77 -20.44
CA ARG A 134 -1.22 10.71 -21.46
C ARG A 134 -0.09 10.82 -22.48
N ALA A 135 0.55 11.98 -22.58
CA ALA A 135 1.60 12.21 -23.58
C ALA A 135 2.70 11.13 -23.45
N PRO A 136 3.30 10.65 -24.57
CA PRO A 136 4.38 9.68 -24.50
C PRO A 136 5.56 10.25 -23.72
N THR A 137 5.99 9.53 -22.69
CA THR A 137 7.18 9.93 -21.94
C THR A 137 7.88 8.72 -21.36
N CYS A 138 9.16 8.64 -21.70
CA CYS A 138 10.10 7.72 -21.06
C CYS A 138 10.54 8.21 -19.66
N MET A 139 10.25 9.46 -19.28
CA MET A 139 10.75 10.11 -18.05
C MET A 139 9.64 10.97 -17.41
N ARG A 140 8.79 10.42 -16.52
CA ARG A 140 7.79 11.24 -15.77
C ARG A 140 8.23 11.64 -14.37
N TYR A 141 9.13 10.86 -13.80
CA TYR A 141 9.57 10.95 -12.43
C TYR A 141 11.12 10.96 -12.42
N PRO A 142 11.79 11.63 -11.47
CA PRO A 142 13.25 11.78 -11.46
C PRO A 142 14.04 10.48 -11.42
N LYS A 143 13.37 9.38 -11.04
CA LYS A 143 13.91 8.02 -10.99
C LYS A 143 12.92 7.04 -11.61
N THR A 144 12.74 7.15 -12.93
CA THR A 144 11.99 6.13 -13.67
C THR A 144 12.81 4.83 -13.71
N THR A 145 12.16 3.68 -13.87
CA THR A 145 12.83 2.40 -14.03
C THR A 145 12.40 1.77 -15.36
N PRO A 146 13.33 1.52 -16.30
CA PRO A 146 14.74 1.96 -16.29
C PRO A 146 14.84 3.49 -16.38
N ASP A 147 15.93 4.04 -15.84
CA ASP A 147 16.21 5.48 -15.88
C ASP A 147 16.87 5.84 -17.22
N ALA A 148 16.08 5.79 -18.29
CA ALA A 148 16.59 5.96 -19.65
C ALA A 148 15.55 6.59 -20.59
N PHE A 149 16.05 7.43 -21.51
CA PHE A 149 15.23 7.98 -22.58
C PHE A 149 14.79 6.90 -23.60
N SER A 150 13.91 7.27 -24.52
CA SER A 150 13.50 6.47 -25.69
C SER A 150 13.40 7.39 -26.91
N ILE A 151 13.86 6.93 -28.07
CA ILE A 151 13.90 7.74 -29.31
C ILE A 151 12.80 7.30 -30.27
N ASP A 152 12.07 8.27 -30.81
CA ASP A 152 11.16 8.10 -31.93
C ASP A 152 11.89 8.29 -33.26
N MET A 153 12.51 7.21 -33.75
CA MET A 153 13.37 7.25 -34.93
C MET A 153 12.66 7.69 -36.22
N GLU A 154 11.32 7.62 -36.25
CA GLU A 154 10.48 8.11 -37.36
C GLU A 154 10.45 9.65 -37.44
N LYS A 155 10.60 10.34 -36.30
CA LYS A 155 10.60 11.81 -36.23
C LYS A 155 11.99 12.41 -36.41
N CYS A 156 13.02 11.58 -36.46
CA CYS A 156 14.42 12.03 -36.55
C CYS A 156 14.90 12.20 -37.99
N THR A 157 15.19 13.45 -38.35
CA THR A 157 15.73 13.81 -39.67
C THR A 157 17.25 13.66 -39.76
N ASN A 158 18.00 13.93 -38.67
CA ASN A 158 19.47 13.82 -38.64
C ASN A 158 19.97 12.79 -37.61
N LYS A 159 20.01 11.51 -38.03
CA LYS A 159 20.34 10.36 -37.16
C LYS A 159 21.81 10.31 -36.74
N ASP A 160 22.73 10.69 -37.63
CA ASP A 160 24.17 10.66 -37.34
C ASP A 160 24.57 11.71 -36.29
N GLU A 161 23.93 12.88 -36.33
CA GLU A 161 24.17 13.92 -35.33
C GLU A 161 23.53 13.58 -33.99
N LEU A 162 22.36 12.93 -33.99
CA LEU A 162 21.72 12.44 -32.78
C LEU A 162 22.64 11.48 -31.99
N VAL A 163 23.27 10.52 -32.66
CA VAL A 163 24.21 9.59 -32.01
C VAL A 163 25.39 10.32 -31.39
N LYS A 164 25.98 11.28 -32.11
CA LYS A 164 27.14 12.07 -31.65
C LYS A 164 26.84 12.94 -30.43
N VAL A 165 25.58 13.31 -30.20
CA VAL A 165 25.19 14.15 -29.05
C VAL A 165 25.21 13.39 -27.73
N CYS A 166 25.14 12.05 -27.77
CA CYS A 166 25.09 11.23 -26.56
C CYS A 166 26.52 11.03 -26.02
N PRO A 167 26.90 11.65 -24.88
CA PRO A 167 28.26 11.53 -24.35
C PRO A 167 28.60 10.10 -23.93
N ALA A 168 27.59 9.32 -23.52
CA ALA A 168 27.74 7.93 -23.10
C ALA A 168 27.73 6.92 -24.28
N GLY A 169 27.50 7.38 -25.52
CA GLY A 169 27.40 6.49 -26.68
C GLY A 169 26.25 5.47 -26.59
N ALA A 170 25.16 5.84 -25.92
CA ALA A 170 24.05 4.93 -25.62
C ALA A 170 23.01 4.81 -26.75
N ILE A 171 23.00 5.70 -27.75
CA ILE A 171 22.00 5.70 -28.82
C ILE A 171 22.37 4.66 -29.88
N ILE A 172 21.46 3.73 -30.15
CA ILE A 172 21.63 2.61 -31.09
C ILE A 172 20.66 2.79 -32.25
N LEU A 173 21.16 2.97 -33.48
CA LEU A 173 20.30 3.15 -34.66
C LEU A 173 19.63 1.84 -35.12
N ASP A 174 20.30 0.70 -34.94
CA ASP A 174 19.84 -0.63 -35.40
C ASP A 174 19.13 -1.44 -34.28
N ASP A 175 18.50 -0.79 -33.31
CA ASP A 175 17.65 -1.46 -32.33
C ASP A 175 16.25 -1.69 -32.93
N GLY A 176 16.05 -2.81 -33.63
CA GLY A 176 14.75 -3.17 -34.23
C GLY A 176 13.79 -3.88 -33.27
N PRO A 177 12.51 -4.06 -33.65
CA PRO A 177 11.55 -4.85 -32.89
C PRO A 177 12.04 -6.29 -32.67
N LYS A 178 11.89 -6.81 -31.45
CA LYS A 178 12.31 -8.17 -31.07
C LYS A 178 11.10 -9.02 -30.70
N THR A 179 11.09 -10.27 -31.12
CA THR A 179 10.09 -11.25 -30.68
C THR A 179 10.83 -12.43 -30.06
N GLN A 180 10.37 -12.88 -28.90
CA GLN A 180 10.94 -14.02 -28.20
C GLN A 180 9.84 -14.88 -27.58
N GLU A 181 10.13 -16.17 -27.43
CA GLU A 181 9.26 -17.12 -26.76
C GLU A 181 9.87 -17.53 -25.42
N ILE A 182 9.08 -17.55 -24.36
CA ILE A 182 9.51 -17.99 -23.03
C ILE A 182 8.54 -19.04 -22.47
N GLU A 183 9.08 -19.99 -21.70
CA GLU A 183 8.28 -20.97 -20.97
C GLU A 183 8.05 -20.53 -19.53
N VAL A 184 6.79 -20.46 -19.11
CA VAL A 184 6.39 -20.01 -17.76
C VAL A 184 5.38 -20.98 -17.14
N GLY A 185 5.41 -21.12 -15.83
CA GLY A 185 4.50 -21.98 -15.08
C GLY A 185 3.14 -21.32 -14.81
N SER A 186 3.13 -20.01 -14.59
CA SER A 186 1.93 -19.23 -14.32
C SER A 186 2.05 -17.80 -14.83
N VAL A 187 0.91 -17.11 -14.95
CA VAL A 187 0.82 -15.73 -15.44
C VAL A 187 0.01 -14.89 -14.46
N ILE A 188 0.48 -13.68 -14.15
CA ILE A 188 -0.25 -12.66 -13.39
C ILE A 188 -0.52 -11.46 -14.31
N LEU A 189 -1.78 -11.08 -14.43
CA LEU A 189 -2.23 -9.93 -15.19
C LEU A 189 -2.43 -8.73 -14.26
N ALA A 190 -1.55 -7.74 -14.37
CA ALA A 190 -1.55 -6.48 -13.64
C ALA A 190 -1.70 -5.28 -14.60
N LEU A 191 -2.60 -5.42 -15.59
CA LEU A 191 -2.73 -4.53 -16.76
C LEU A 191 -3.20 -3.10 -16.44
N GLY A 192 -3.67 -2.86 -15.21
CA GLY A 192 -4.17 -1.56 -14.78
C GLY A 192 -5.47 -1.16 -15.46
N ALA A 193 -5.66 0.15 -15.63
CA ALA A 193 -6.80 0.75 -16.32
C ALA A 193 -6.36 2.08 -16.95
N GLU A 194 -7.18 2.59 -17.86
CA GLU A 194 -7.10 3.98 -18.30
C GLU A 194 -7.93 4.88 -17.40
N VAL A 195 -7.61 6.17 -17.47
CA VAL A 195 -8.40 7.24 -16.86
C VAL A 195 -9.30 7.85 -17.91
N TYR A 196 -10.56 8.09 -17.55
CA TYR A 196 -11.56 8.67 -18.44
C TYR A 196 -11.18 10.09 -18.86
N VAL A 197 -11.31 10.38 -20.16
CA VAL A 197 -11.03 11.70 -20.73
C VAL A 197 -12.37 12.39 -21.01
N PRO A 198 -12.71 13.48 -20.30
CA PRO A 198 -14.05 14.09 -20.38
C PRO A 198 -14.26 15.03 -21.59
N SER A 199 -13.51 14.85 -22.69
CA SER A 199 -13.62 15.71 -23.89
C SER A 199 -14.98 15.61 -24.60
N ASP A 200 -15.70 14.52 -24.39
CA ASP A 200 -17.03 14.26 -24.91
C ASP A 200 -18.16 14.74 -23.98
N LEU A 201 -17.83 15.18 -22.75
CA LEU A 201 -18.78 15.76 -21.83
C LEU A 201 -18.94 17.27 -22.09
N GLY A 202 -19.69 17.61 -23.14
CA GLY A 202 -19.86 19.00 -23.60
C GLY A 202 -20.29 19.99 -22.52
N GLY A 203 -20.99 19.55 -21.47
CA GLY A 203 -21.42 20.40 -20.35
C GLY A 203 -20.29 20.88 -19.42
N TYR A 204 -19.13 20.21 -19.38
CA TYR A 204 -18.05 20.54 -18.43
C TYR A 204 -16.89 21.34 -19.07
N GLY A 205 -16.91 21.60 -20.38
CA GLY A 205 -15.94 22.51 -21.03
C GLY A 205 -14.48 22.06 -20.99
N TYR A 206 -14.19 20.78 -20.71
CA TYR A 206 -12.83 20.25 -20.74
C TYR A 206 -12.23 20.30 -22.15
N GLY A 207 -11.01 20.83 -22.27
CA GLY A 207 -10.36 21.09 -23.56
C GLY A 207 -10.82 22.36 -24.27
N ILE A 208 -11.83 23.06 -23.74
CA ILE A 208 -12.31 24.36 -24.23
C ILE A 208 -11.88 25.47 -23.27
N TYR A 209 -12.14 25.29 -21.97
CA TYR A 209 -11.77 26.26 -20.93
C TYR A 209 -10.42 25.88 -20.31
N PRO A 210 -9.37 26.72 -20.39
CA PRO A 210 -8.04 26.37 -19.88
C PRO A 210 -8.00 26.06 -18.38
N ASN A 211 -8.87 26.68 -17.58
CA ASN A 211 -8.92 26.48 -16.12
C ASN A 211 -9.86 25.34 -15.71
N VAL A 212 -10.31 24.51 -16.65
CA VAL A 212 -10.94 23.21 -16.36
C VAL A 212 -9.91 22.12 -16.65
N VAL A 213 -9.40 21.51 -15.58
CA VAL A 213 -8.38 20.47 -15.63
C VAL A 213 -8.92 19.16 -15.06
N THR A 214 -8.31 18.03 -15.39
CA THR A 214 -8.52 16.75 -14.74
C THR A 214 -7.72 16.65 -13.44
N ASN A 215 -8.09 15.71 -12.57
CA ASN A 215 -7.34 15.45 -11.33
C ASN A 215 -5.86 15.08 -11.59
N LEU A 216 -5.53 14.33 -12.65
CA LEU A 216 -4.13 14.02 -12.97
C LEU A 216 -3.36 15.22 -13.54
N GLU A 217 -4.00 16.11 -14.29
CA GLU A 217 -3.39 17.39 -14.68
C GLU A 217 -3.17 18.29 -13.46
N TYR A 218 -4.09 18.27 -12.49
CA TYR A 218 -3.91 18.96 -11.21
C TYR A 218 -2.72 18.39 -10.40
N GLU A 219 -2.56 17.06 -10.34
CA GLU A 219 -1.37 16.42 -9.75
C GLU A 219 -0.08 16.88 -10.45
N ARG A 220 -0.12 17.06 -11.78
CA ARG A 220 1.02 17.61 -12.53
C ARG A 220 1.31 19.07 -12.18
N ILE A 221 0.29 19.89 -11.91
CA ILE A 221 0.49 21.27 -11.40
C ILE A 221 1.14 21.23 -10.01
N LEU A 222 0.72 20.31 -9.15
CA LEU A 222 1.26 20.21 -7.78
C LEU A 222 2.66 19.58 -7.72
N SER A 223 3.01 18.74 -8.69
CA SER A 223 4.27 18.02 -8.72
C SER A 223 5.47 18.96 -8.85
N ALA A 224 6.51 18.74 -8.04
CA ALA A 224 7.80 19.43 -8.17
C ALA A 224 8.47 19.21 -9.55
N PHE A 225 8.13 18.10 -10.21
CA PHE A 225 8.59 17.76 -11.58
C PHE A 225 7.52 18.06 -12.63
N GLY A 226 6.49 18.79 -12.22
CA GLY A 226 5.43 19.37 -13.02
C GLY A 226 5.92 20.49 -13.94
N PRO A 227 5.11 20.88 -14.94
CA PRO A 227 5.42 22.06 -15.76
C PRO A 227 5.49 23.36 -14.94
N THR A 228 4.82 23.42 -13.79
CA THR A 228 4.80 24.56 -12.86
C THR A 228 5.81 24.43 -11.72
N LYS A 229 6.66 23.38 -11.71
CA LYS A 229 7.66 23.11 -10.65
C LYS A 229 7.08 23.09 -9.23
N GLY A 230 5.83 22.66 -9.10
CA GLY A 230 5.12 22.54 -7.83
C GLY A 230 4.40 23.81 -7.37
N GLU A 231 4.43 24.89 -8.15
CA GLU A 231 3.61 26.08 -7.91
C GLU A 231 2.17 25.85 -8.37
N LEU A 232 1.21 26.27 -7.55
CA LEU A 232 -0.22 26.17 -7.87
C LEU A 232 -0.65 27.36 -8.74
N LEU A 233 -0.61 27.17 -10.06
CA LEU A 233 -0.87 28.21 -11.05
C LEU A 233 -2.02 27.82 -12.00
N ARG A 234 -2.86 28.79 -12.37
CA ARG A 234 -3.91 28.63 -13.38
C ARG A 234 -3.30 28.41 -14.77
N PRO A 235 -3.77 27.44 -15.55
CA PRO A 235 -3.28 27.23 -16.92
C PRO A 235 -3.53 28.42 -17.86
N SER A 236 -4.58 29.22 -17.65
CA SER A 236 -4.91 30.35 -18.54
C SER A 236 -3.91 31.51 -18.48
N ASP A 237 -3.46 31.88 -17.28
CA ASP A 237 -2.74 33.14 -17.06
C ASP A 237 -1.61 33.07 -16.01
N GLY A 238 -1.33 31.87 -15.46
CA GLY A 238 -0.26 31.67 -14.51
C GLY A 238 -0.48 32.30 -13.13
N LYS A 239 -1.68 32.79 -12.81
CA LYS A 239 -1.98 33.34 -11.47
C LYS A 239 -2.28 32.22 -10.47
N LYS A 240 -2.08 32.49 -9.19
CA LYS A 240 -2.46 31.57 -8.10
C LYS A 240 -3.99 31.62 -7.89
N PRO A 241 -4.72 30.50 -8.01
CA PRO A 241 -6.16 30.47 -7.76
C PRO A 241 -6.46 30.71 -6.28
N GLN A 242 -7.52 31.48 -6.00
CA GLN A 242 -8.07 31.70 -4.65
C GLN A 242 -9.25 30.78 -4.36
N LYS A 243 -9.95 30.30 -5.39
CA LYS A 243 -11.13 29.45 -5.24
C LYS A 243 -11.15 28.27 -6.21
N ILE A 244 -11.13 27.04 -5.68
CA ILE A 244 -11.01 25.81 -6.47
C ILE A 244 -12.20 24.87 -6.21
N ALA A 245 -12.78 24.34 -7.29
CA ALA A 245 -13.86 23.35 -7.25
C ALA A 245 -13.37 21.98 -7.75
N TRP A 246 -13.68 20.91 -7.01
CA TRP A 246 -13.57 19.53 -7.49
C TRP A 246 -14.95 18.98 -7.81
N ILE A 247 -15.15 18.42 -9.01
CA ILE A 247 -16.42 17.83 -9.41
C ILE A 247 -16.27 16.33 -9.52
N GLN A 248 -16.97 15.60 -8.65
CA GLN A 248 -16.91 14.14 -8.53
C GLN A 248 -17.65 13.40 -9.65
N CYS A 249 -17.33 12.11 -9.79
CA CYS A 249 -18.03 11.16 -10.65
C CYS A 249 -18.01 11.55 -12.15
N ILE A 250 -16.90 12.12 -12.62
CA ILE A 250 -16.72 12.42 -14.03
C ILE A 250 -16.35 11.13 -14.77
N GLY A 251 -17.17 10.75 -15.75
CA GLY A 251 -17.04 9.48 -16.47
C GLY A 251 -17.59 8.25 -15.74
N SER A 252 -18.02 8.37 -14.48
CA SER A 252 -18.50 7.25 -13.65
C SER A 252 -19.87 7.56 -13.03
N ARG A 253 -20.63 6.51 -12.68
CA ARG A 253 -22.01 6.67 -12.17
C ARG A 253 -22.84 7.59 -13.08
N GLY A 254 -22.64 7.49 -14.40
CA GLY A 254 -23.23 8.35 -15.41
C GLY A 254 -24.05 7.54 -16.41
N MET A 255 -25.13 8.14 -16.92
CA MET A 255 -25.94 7.57 -18.01
C MET A 255 -25.62 8.20 -19.37
N GLN A 256 -24.67 9.14 -19.40
CA GLN A 256 -24.22 9.83 -20.61
C GLN A 256 -23.44 8.86 -21.51
N LYS A 257 -23.43 9.13 -22.82
CA LYS A 257 -22.64 8.36 -23.79
C LYS A 257 -21.17 8.32 -23.33
N ASN A 258 -20.56 7.14 -23.36
CA ASN A 258 -19.19 6.84 -22.91
C ASN A 258 -18.91 6.95 -21.40
N ALA A 259 -19.87 7.38 -20.57
CA ALA A 259 -19.78 7.23 -19.13
C ALA A 259 -20.13 5.78 -18.73
N VAL A 260 -19.56 5.32 -17.62
CA VAL A 260 -19.86 3.99 -17.07
C VAL A 260 -20.83 4.08 -15.89
N PRO A 261 -21.68 3.07 -15.68
CA PRO A 261 -22.66 3.10 -14.59
C PRO A 261 -22.05 2.77 -13.22
N TYR A 262 -20.88 2.12 -13.18
CA TYR A 262 -20.22 1.72 -11.96
C TYR A 262 -19.42 2.85 -11.30
N CYS A 263 -19.01 2.61 -10.05
CA CYS A 263 -18.17 3.53 -9.29
C CYS A 263 -16.68 3.20 -9.44
N SER A 264 -15.84 4.22 -9.61
CA SER A 264 -14.39 4.01 -9.73
C SER A 264 -13.64 3.85 -8.39
N SER A 265 -14.36 3.79 -7.27
CA SER A 265 -13.89 3.46 -5.91
C SER A 265 -12.84 4.37 -5.26
N ALA A 266 -12.02 5.09 -6.02
CA ALA A 266 -10.92 5.92 -5.51
C ALA A 266 -11.17 7.44 -5.62
N CYS A 267 -12.13 7.86 -6.44
CA CYS A 267 -12.28 9.26 -6.86
C CYS A 267 -12.63 10.25 -5.75
N CYS A 268 -13.46 9.85 -4.80
CA CYS A 268 -13.75 10.66 -3.62
C CYS A 268 -12.47 10.90 -2.79
N MET A 269 -11.56 9.93 -2.71
CA MET A 269 -10.38 10.00 -1.85
C MET A 269 -9.26 10.83 -2.46
N TYR A 270 -8.99 10.71 -3.76
CA TYR A 270 -7.96 11.56 -4.37
C TYR A 270 -8.37 13.03 -4.38
N ALA A 271 -9.66 13.37 -4.57
CA ALA A 271 -10.11 14.77 -4.49
C ALA A 271 -10.03 15.33 -3.07
N LEU A 272 -10.36 14.53 -2.05
CA LEU A 272 -10.12 14.92 -0.65
C LEU A 272 -8.64 15.20 -0.41
N LYS A 273 -7.75 14.34 -0.93
CA LYS A 273 -6.31 14.57 -0.84
C LYS A 273 -5.86 15.81 -1.57
N GLU A 274 -6.38 16.08 -2.76
CA GLU A 274 -6.03 17.28 -3.52
C GLU A 274 -6.44 18.53 -2.75
N ALA A 275 -7.67 18.57 -2.22
CA ALA A 275 -8.16 19.68 -1.42
C ALA A 275 -7.37 19.86 -0.10
N ILE A 276 -7.04 18.77 0.60
CA ILE A 276 -6.24 18.82 1.84
C ILE A 276 -4.82 19.31 1.56
N VAL A 277 -4.13 18.69 0.61
CA VAL A 277 -2.74 19.06 0.26
C VAL A 277 -2.67 20.50 -0.22
N THR A 278 -3.71 20.99 -0.91
CA THR A 278 -3.80 22.39 -1.34
C THR A 278 -3.81 23.34 -0.13
N LYS A 279 -4.67 23.08 0.86
CA LYS A 279 -4.73 23.86 2.11
C LYS A 279 -3.43 23.77 2.91
N GLU A 280 -2.86 22.57 3.04
CA GLU A 280 -1.62 22.33 3.78
C GLU A 280 -0.40 23.04 3.16
N ARG A 281 -0.27 23.04 1.83
CA ARG A 281 0.91 23.59 1.13
C ARG A 281 0.83 25.09 0.86
N PHE A 282 -0.35 25.61 0.51
CA PHE A 282 -0.46 26.96 -0.06
C PHE A 282 -1.19 27.96 0.84
N GLN A 283 -1.32 27.63 2.14
CA GLN A 283 -1.96 28.40 3.22
C GLN A 283 -3.50 28.43 3.15
N ASN A 284 -4.14 28.69 4.30
CA ASN A 284 -5.57 28.51 4.54
C ASN A 284 -6.51 29.42 3.71
N ASP A 285 -5.97 30.39 2.97
CA ASP A 285 -6.77 31.42 2.28
C ASP A 285 -7.43 30.93 0.99
N ILE A 286 -7.01 29.79 0.44
CA ILE A 286 -7.65 29.20 -0.76
C ILE A 286 -8.97 28.53 -0.38
N GLU A 287 -10.09 28.96 -0.93
CA GLU A 287 -11.39 28.29 -0.77
C GLU A 287 -11.43 27.00 -1.60
N THR A 288 -11.67 25.87 -0.94
CA THR A 288 -11.75 24.55 -1.59
C THR A 288 -13.17 23.99 -1.47
N THR A 289 -13.78 23.66 -2.59
CA THR A 289 -15.14 23.07 -2.65
C THR A 289 -15.13 21.74 -3.38
N ILE A 290 -15.74 20.70 -2.81
CA ILE A 290 -15.94 19.41 -3.48
C ILE A 290 -17.44 19.20 -3.72
N PHE A 291 -17.82 19.08 -4.99
CA PHE A 291 -19.16 18.75 -5.45
C PHE A 291 -19.32 17.24 -5.61
N TYR A 292 -20.27 16.63 -4.89
CA TYR A 292 -20.42 15.18 -4.81
C TYR A 292 -21.87 14.71 -4.78
N MET A 293 -22.09 13.42 -5.05
CA MET A 293 -23.38 12.74 -4.84
C MET A 293 -23.42 11.98 -3.51
N ASP A 294 -22.43 11.10 -3.31
CA ASP A 294 -22.18 10.35 -2.08
C ASP A 294 -20.67 10.30 -1.83
N MET A 295 -20.21 10.63 -0.62
CA MET A 295 -18.80 10.48 -0.27
C MET A 295 -18.50 9.01 0.08
N ARG A 296 -17.72 8.34 -0.78
CA ARG A 296 -17.39 6.91 -0.68
C ARG A 296 -16.05 6.66 0.00
N THR A 297 -15.95 7.09 1.25
CA THR A 297 -14.76 6.90 2.11
C THR A 297 -14.85 5.59 2.91
N PHE A 298 -14.78 4.45 2.22
CA PHE A 298 -15.04 3.13 2.82
C PHE A 298 -13.79 2.36 3.31
N GLY A 299 -12.59 2.82 2.98
CA GLY A 299 -11.34 2.23 3.45
C GLY A 299 -11.09 2.50 4.94
N LYS A 300 -10.11 1.80 5.51
CA LYS A 300 -9.66 2.03 6.89
C LYS A 300 -9.20 3.48 7.04
N ASP A 301 -9.72 4.17 8.05
CA ASP A 301 -9.47 5.59 8.37
C ASP A 301 -9.87 6.61 7.28
N TYR A 302 -10.55 6.19 6.21
CA TYR A 302 -10.98 7.12 5.16
C TYR A 302 -12.11 8.04 5.64
N GLU A 303 -12.93 7.57 6.59
CA GLU A 303 -13.92 8.43 7.23
C GLU A 303 -13.25 9.48 8.11
N LEU A 304 -12.24 9.11 8.89
CA LEU A 304 -11.46 10.05 9.69
C LEU A 304 -10.79 11.10 8.80
N TYR A 305 -10.28 10.69 7.65
CA TYR A 305 -9.71 11.60 6.65
C TYR A 305 -10.74 12.61 6.10
N LEU A 306 -11.98 12.16 5.84
CA LEU A 306 -13.10 13.04 5.48
C LEU A 306 -13.47 14.01 6.62
N GLN A 307 -13.49 13.53 7.86
CA GLN A 307 -13.79 14.38 9.02
C GLN A 307 -12.71 15.45 9.22
N ARG A 308 -11.43 15.10 9.08
CA ARG A 308 -10.31 16.05 9.09
C ARG A 308 -10.46 17.11 8.00
N ALA A 309 -10.78 16.69 6.77
CA ALA A 309 -11.02 17.61 5.66
C ALA A 309 -12.09 18.66 6.00
N LYS A 310 -13.21 18.22 6.56
CA LYS A 310 -14.37 19.06 6.86
C LYS A 310 -14.16 19.92 8.11
N ASN A 311 -13.75 19.30 9.22
CA ASN A 311 -13.79 19.91 10.55
C ASN A 311 -12.53 20.71 10.87
N ASP A 312 -11.36 20.25 10.41
CA ASP A 312 -10.07 20.84 10.78
C ASP A 312 -9.57 21.83 9.71
N LEU A 313 -9.85 21.54 8.43
CA LEU A 313 -9.35 22.31 7.28
C LEU A 313 -10.42 23.13 6.57
N GLY A 314 -11.69 23.01 6.99
CA GLY A 314 -12.80 23.78 6.45
C GLY A 314 -13.08 23.54 4.96
N ILE A 315 -12.77 22.35 4.43
CA ILE A 315 -13.07 22.00 3.04
C ILE A 315 -14.59 21.91 2.86
N ARG A 316 -15.12 22.69 1.93
CA ARG A 316 -16.56 22.79 1.70
C ARG A 316 -17.04 21.59 0.88
N LEU A 317 -18.01 20.85 1.42
CA LEU A 317 -18.61 19.68 0.76
C LEU A 317 -20.03 20.03 0.32
N VAL A 318 -20.28 20.04 -0.99
CA VAL A 318 -21.58 20.38 -1.58
C VAL A 318 -22.18 19.13 -2.21
N ARG A 319 -23.31 18.66 -1.68
CA ARG A 319 -24.00 17.47 -2.21
C ARG A 319 -24.82 17.82 -3.45
N CYS A 320 -24.14 18.06 -4.55
CA CYS A 320 -24.75 18.25 -5.86
C CYS A 320 -23.81 17.69 -6.93
N ARG A 321 -24.39 17.16 -8.01
CA ARG A 321 -23.66 16.94 -9.26
C ARG A 321 -24.00 18.10 -10.20
N PRO A 322 -23.12 19.11 -10.36
CA PRO A 322 -23.34 20.20 -11.30
C PRO A 322 -23.61 19.66 -12.69
N HIS A 323 -24.62 20.20 -13.37
CA HIS A 323 -25.00 19.78 -14.71
C HIS A 323 -24.01 20.29 -15.77
N SER A 324 -23.63 21.57 -15.67
CA SER A 324 -22.79 22.25 -16.64
C SER A 324 -21.96 23.37 -16.02
N LEU A 325 -20.87 23.74 -16.69
CA LEU A 325 -19.98 24.85 -16.35
C LEU A 325 -20.05 25.93 -17.43
N GLN A 326 -19.98 27.20 -17.03
CA GLN A 326 -19.98 28.33 -17.95
C GLN A 326 -18.74 29.20 -17.71
N PRO A 327 -18.06 29.70 -18.76
CA PRO A 327 -16.99 30.66 -18.58
C PRO A 327 -17.60 31.99 -18.16
N VAL A 328 -16.93 32.71 -17.26
CA VAL A 328 -17.27 34.10 -16.99
C VAL A 328 -16.61 34.96 -18.05
N GLU A 329 -17.40 35.78 -18.72
CA GLU A 329 -16.95 36.67 -19.78
C GLU A 329 -17.25 38.12 -19.43
N GLU A 330 -16.23 38.98 -19.56
CA GLU A 330 -16.37 40.44 -19.50
C GLU A 330 -15.95 41.00 -20.86
N GLU A 331 -16.77 41.87 -21.45
CA GLU A 331 -16.51 42.45 -22.79
C GLU A 331 -16.20 41.41 -23.88
N CYS A 332 -16.87 40.24 -23.83
CA CYS A 332 -16.63 39.08 -24.70
C CYS A 332 -15.22 38.46 -24.58
N GLN A 333 -14.54 38.66 -23.45
CA GLN A 333 -13.26 38.04 -23.12
C GLN A 333 -13.38 37.18 -21.88
N TYR A 334 -12.79 35.99 -21.92
CA TYR A 334 -12.74 35.07 -20.79
C TYR A 334 -11.92 35.66 -19.64
N THR A 335 -12.55 35.84 -18.47
CA THR A 335 -11.90 36.45 -17.29
C THR A 335 -10.91 35.50 -16.59
N GLY A 336 -10.96 34.20 -16.92
CA GLY A 336 -10.26 33.15 -16.19
C GLY A 336 -11.12 32.46 -15.13
N GLU A 337 -12.36 32.93 -14.88
CA GLU A 337 -13.26 32.31 -13.91
C GLU A 337 -14.29 31.38 -14.57
N ILE A 338 -14.70 30.35 -13.83
CA ILE A 338 -15.72 29.38 -14.24
C ILE A 338 -16.93 29.50 -13.30
N GLU A 339 -18.09 29.82 -13.85
CA GLU A 339 -19.36 29.84 -13.14
C GLU A 339 -19.93 28.42 -13.02
N ILE A 340 -20.32 28.05 -11.80
CA ILE A 340 -21.00 26.79 -11.48
C ILE A 340 -22.37 27.12 -10.90
N ARG A 341 -23.42 26.60 -11.55
CA ARG A 341 -24.81 26.67 -11.07
C ARG A 341 -25.22 25.33 -10.46
N TYR A 342 -25.69 25.35 -9.22
CA TYR A 342 -26.06 24.14 -8.50
C TYR A 342 -27.19 24.40 -7.51
N LEU A 343 -27.91 23.33 -7.12
CA LEU A 343 -28.91 23.41 -6.07
C LEU A 343 -28.27 23.13 -4.71
N SER A 344 -28.55 24.00 -3.74
CA SER A 344 -28.19 23.81 -2.33
C SER A 344 -28.89 22.56 -1.77
N ASP A 345 -28.14 21.71 -1.07
CA ASP A 345 -28.65 20.49 -0.43
C ASP A 345 -29.34 20.75 0.92
N THR A 346 -29.35 22.00 1.38
CA THR A 346 -29.96 22.42 2.65
C THR A 346 -31.34 23.03 2.49
N ASP A 347 -31.53 23.86 1.47
CA ASP A 347 -32.76 24.64 1.25
C ASP A 347 -33.27 24.60 -0.20
N SER A 348 -32.67 23.75 -1.05
CA SER A 348 -33.03 23.57 -2.47
C SER A 348 -33.02 24.87 -3.29
N LYS A 349 -32.30 25.91 -2.85
CA LYS A 349 -32.13 27.14 -3.62
C LYS A 349 -31.08 26.97 -4.71
N LEU A 350 -31.30 27.64 -5.83
CA LEU A 350 -30.30 27.78 -6.87
C LEU A 350 -29.17 28.71 -6.39
N VAL A 351 -27.95 28.20 -6.42
CA VAL A 351 -26.72 28.92 -6.08
C VAL A 351 -25.88 29.06 -7.35
N VAL A 352 -25.30 30.25 -7.53
CA VAL A 352 -24.38 30.58 -8.62
C VAL A 352 -23.09 31.06 -7.99
N GLU A 353 -21.98 30.40 -8.30
CA GLU A 353 -20.67 30.75 -7.76
C GLU A 353 -19.58 30.63 -8.82
N ASN A 354 -18.62 31.55 -8.77
CA ASN A 354 -17.45 31.57 -9.64
C ASN A 354 -16.25 30.87 -8.97
N TYR A 355 -15.43 30.22 -9.79
CA TYR A 355 -14.23 29.51 -9.37
C TYR A 355 -13.06 29.85 -10.29
N ASP A 356 -11.87 30.00 -9.72
CA ASP A 356 -10.63 30.26 -10.44
C ASP A 356 -10.10 29.04 -11.19
N LEU A 357 -10.38 27.84 -10.65
CA LEU A 357 -9.93 26.57 -11.18
C LEU A 357 -10.96 25.49 -10.87
N VAL A 358 -11.26 24.66 -11.87
CA VAL A 358 -12.16 23.50 -11.71
C VAL A 358 -11.40 22.22 -12.05
N VAL A 359 -11.45 21.26 -11.12
CA VAL A 359 -10.82 19.95 -11.23
C VAL A 359 -11.89 18.87 -11.45
N LEU A 360 -11.89 18.29 -12.64
CA LEU A 360 -12.73 17.16 -13.01
C LEU A 360 -12.12 15.87 -12.47
N THR A 361 -12.84 15.24 -11.55
CA THR A 361 -12.41 14.03 -10.84
C THR A 361 -12.83 12.79 -11.64
N THR A 362 -11.90 12.29 -12.47
CA THR A 362 -12.15 11.31 -13.55
C THR A 362 -12.03 9.83 -13.12
N GLY A 363 -12.93 9.00 -13.62
CA GLY A 363 -13.00 7.57 -13.30
C GLY A 363 -12.04 6.66 -14.07
N PHE A 364 -12.00 5.38 -13.66
CA PHE A 364 -11.27 4.31 -14.34
C PHE A 364 -12.12 3.59 -15.40
N ARG A 365 -11.47 3.21 -16.51
CA ARG A 365 -12.04 2.39 -17.59
C ARG A 365 -11.02 1.40 -18.14
N ILE A 366 -11.48 0.32 -18.76
CA ILE A 366 -10.59 -0.63 -19.44
C ILE A 366 -10.39 -0.21 -20.90
N ALA A 367 -9.13 -0.14 -21.32
CA ALA A 367 -8.71 0.16 -22.68
C ALA A 367 -9.16 -0.94 -23.66
N PRO A 368 -9.51 -0.61 -24.92
CA PRO A 368 -9.87 -1.61 -25.93
C PRO A 368 -8.82 -2.73 -26.09
N GLU A 369 -7.52 -2.37 -26.12
CA GLU A 369 -6.42 -3.32 -26.32
C GLU A 369 -6.31 -4.31 -25.16
N VAL A 370 -6.67 -3.89 -23.94
CA VAL A 370 -6.70 -4.79 -22.77
C VAL A 370 -7.84 -5.79 -22.87
N LYS A 371 -8.99 -5.39 -23.45
CA LYS A 371 -10.11 -6.31 -23.70
C LYS A 371 -9.74 -7.34 -24.76
N GLU A 372 -9.09 -6.89 -25.84
CA GLU A 372 -8.59 -7.76 -26.91
C GLU A 372 -7.57 -8.77 -26.36
N LEU A 373 -6.62 -8.31 -25.53
CA LEU A 373 -5.66 -9.20 -24.87
C LEU A 373 -6.37 -10.23 -23.98
N GLY A 374 -7.34 -9.81 -23.16
CA GLY A 374 -8.12 -10.75 -22.33
C GLY A 374 -8.81 -11.84 -23.15
N GLN A 375 -9.41 -11.46 -24.29
CA GLN A 375 -10.03 -12.41 -25.21
C GLN A 375 -8.99 -13.36 -25.85
N GLN A 376 -7.84 -12.84 -26.27
CA GLN A 376 -6.74 -13.65 -26.83
C GLN A 376 -6.17 -14.65 -25.81
N LEU A 377 -6.11 -14.26 -24.54
CA LEU A 377 -5.67 -15.14 -23.45
C LEU A 377 -6.73 -16.18 -23.06
N GLY A 378 -7.95 -16.08 -23.61
CA GLY A 378 -9.06 -16.99 -23.30
C GLY A 378 -9.53 -16.88 -21.85
N ILE A 379 -9.52 -15.67 -21.28
CA ILE A 379 -10.11 -15.40 -19.95
C ILE A 379 -11.46 -14.72 -20.10
N ASP A 380 -12.35 -14.97 -19.16
CA ASP A 380 -13.67 -14.36 -19.11
C ASP A 380 -13.53 -12.90 -18.65
N LEU A 381 -14.22 -12.01 -19.34
CA LEU A 381 -14.34 -10.61 -18.97
C LEU A 381 -15.77 -10.30 -18.55
N ASN A 382 -15.95 -9.42 -17.58
CA ASN A 382 -17.27 -8.93 -17.23
C ASN A 382 -17.83 -7.98 -18.32
N GLU A 383 -19.09 -7.53 -18.15
CA GLU A 383 -19.76 -6.65 -19.13
C GLU A 383 -19.02 -5.32 -19.41
N TYR A 384 -18.13 -4.91 -18.51
CA TYR A 384 -17.32 -3.69 -18.63
C TYR A 384 -15.93 -3.94 -19.22
N GLY A 385 -15.54 -5.21 -19.40
CA GLY A 385 -14.24 -5.64 -19.93
C GLY A 385 -13.14 -5.83 -18.88
N TYR A 386 -13.49 -5.85 -17.58
CA TYR A 386 -12.56 -6.23 -16.51
C TYR A 386 -12.47 -7.75 -16.41
N ALA A 387 -11.38 -8.28 -15.85
CA ALA A 387 -11.25 -9.72 -15.63
C ALA A 387 -12.36 -10.22 -14.69
N GLN A 388 -13.12 -11.22 -15.14
CA GLN A 388 -14.13 -11.88 -14.32
C GLN A 388 -13.45 -12.85 -13.36
N THR A 389 -13.70 -12.68 -12.06
CA THR A 389 -13.22 -13.59 -11.01
C THR A 389 -14.38 -14.19 -10.22
N GLY A 390 -14.12 -15.26 -9.47
CA GLY A 390 -15.14 -15.92 -8.65
C GLY A 390 -15.36 -15.21 -7.31
N GLY A 391 -16.59 -15.25 -6.78
CA GLY A 391 -16.94 -14.60 -5.50
C GLY A 391 -16.12 -15.08 -4.30
N PHE A 392 -15.60 -16.32 -4.34
CA PHE A 392 -14.72 -16.91 -3.32
C PHE A 392 -13.29 -17.17 -3.82
N ASP A 393 -12.95 -16.78 -5.05
CA ASP A 393 -11.58 -16.83 -5.58
C ASP A 393 -11.24 -15.51 -6.29
N PRO A 394 -10.97 -14.45 -5.50
CA PRO A 394 -11.04 -13.07 -5.98
C PRO A 394 -9.95 -12.69 -6.99
N VAL A 395 -8.87 -13.47 -7.08
CA VAL A 395 -7.70 -13.21 -7.95
C VAL A 395 -7.50 -14.25 -9.04
N ALA A 396 -8.31 -15.31 -9.09
CA ALA A 396 -8.23 -16.34 -10.12
C ALA A 396 -9.14 -16.01 -11.30
N THR A 397 -8.63 -16.16 -12.52
CA THR A 397 -9.42 -16.00 -13.75
C THR A 397 -10.12 -17.31 -14.14
N SER A 398 -10.94 -17.29 -15.19
CA SER A 398 -11.58 -18.51 -15.72
C SER A 398 -10.59 -19.53 -16.30
N ARG A 399 -9.35 -19.13 -16.61
CA ARG A 399 -8.29 -20.02 -17.13
C ARG A 399 -7.30 -20.37 -16.00
N PRO A 400 -7.23 -21.65 -15.57
CA PRO A 400 -6.29 -22.07 -14.53
C PRO A 400 -4.84 -21.72 -14.86
N GLY A 401 -4.08 -21.29 -13.84
CA GLY A 401 -2.69 -20.83 -14.01
C GLY A 401 -2.55 -19.37 -14.44
N ILE A 402 -3.67 -18.67 -14.72
CA ILE A 402 -3.71 -17.23 -14.99
C ILE A 402 -4.46 -16.52 -13.85
N TYR A 403 -3.79 -15.56 -13.23
CA TYR A 403 -4.25 -14.78 -12.10
C TYR A 403 -4.32 -13.29 -12.46
N VAL A 404 -5.07 -12.51 -11.68
CA VAL A 404 -5.26 -11.08 -11.91
C VAL A 404 -5.15 -10.29 -10.60
N CYS A 405 -4.60 -9.08 -10.67
CA CYS A 405 -4.56 -8.16 -9.55
C CYS A 405 -4.74 -6.69 -9.97
N GLY A 406 -5.14 -5.86 -9.01
CA GLY A 406 -5.24 -4.41 -9.20
C GLY A 406 -6.44 -4.00 -10.02
N ILE A 407 -6.33 -2.87 -10.72
CA ILE A 407 -7.50 -2.22 -11.33
C ILE A 407 -8.14 -3.08 -12.43
N PHE A 408 -7.37 -3.97 -13.09
CA PHE A 408 -7.92 -4.86 -14.12
C PHE A 408 -8.94 -5.88 -13.58
N GLN A 409 -8.86 -6.24 -12.29
CA GLN A 409 -9.90 -7.06 -11.64
C GLN A 409 -11.14 -6.23 -11.31
N SER A 410 -10.97 -5.02 -10.77
CA SER A 410 -12.05 -4.07 -10.50
C SER A 410 -11.50 -2.69 -10.09
N PRO A 411 -12.28 -1.60 -10.21
CA PRO A 411 -11.88 -0.28 -9.72
C PRO A 411 -11.55 -0.26 -8.22
N LYS A 412 -10.31 0.10 -7.87
CA LYS A 412 -9.81 0.14 -6.48
C LYS A 412 -8.63 1.08 -6.30
N ASP A 413 -8.20 1.22 -5.06
CA ASP A 413 -7.06 2.02 -4.66
C ASP A 413 -5.77 1.19 -4.51
N ILE A 414 -4.68 1.86 -4.11
CA ILE A 414 -3.36 1.24 -3.91
C ILE A 414 -3.38 0.09 -2.88
N PRO A 415 -3.91 0.24 -1.65
CA PRO A 415 -3.88 -0.85 -0.68
C PRO A 415 -4.66 -2.08 -1.16
N GLY A 416 -5.84 -1.89 -1.78
CA GLY A 416 -6.57 -3.00 -2.39
C GLY A 416 -5.76 -3.69 -3.51
N THR A 417 -5.06 -2.91 -4.32
CA THR A 417 -4.17 -3.42 -5.39
C THR A 417 -3.02 -4.25 -4.84
N LEU A 418 -2.38 -3.79 -3.75
CA LEU A 418 -1.26 -4.50 -3.14
C LEU A 418 -1.70 -5.79 -2.44
N VAL A 419 -2.87 -5.78 -1.81
CA VAL A 419 -3.48 -6.99 -1.25
C VAL A 419 -3.71 -8.04 -2.35
N GLU A 420 -4.34 -7.66 -3.46
CA GLU A 420 -4.55 -8.60 -4.57
C GLU A 420 -3.25 -9.05 -5.23
N ALA A 421 -2.23 -8.19 -5.30
CA ALA A 421 -0.93 -8.56 -5.85
C ALA A 421 -0.26 -9.68 -5.03
N SER A 422 -0.23 -9.55 -3.70
CA SER A 422 0.30 -10.59 -2.81
C SER A 422 -0.54 -11.87 -2.85
N ALA A 423 -1.87 -11.76 -2.96
CA ALA A 423 -2.76 -12.90 -3.12
C ALA A 423 -2.56 -13.64 -4.46
N ALA A 424 -2.42 -12.90 -5.57
CA ALA A 424 -2.11 -13.46 -6.88
C ALA A 424 -0.72 -14.12 -6.89
N SER A 425 0.25 -13.55 -6.17
CA SER A 425 1.61 -14.13 -6.02
C SER A 425 1.58 -15.48 -5.31
N LEU A 426 0.84 -15.59 -4.20
CA LEU A 426 0.61 -16.87 -3.52
C LEU A 426 0.05 -17.91 -4.49
N LYS A 427 -1.01 -17.57 -5.21
CA LYS A 427 -1.68 -18.48 -6.14
C LYS A 427 -0.78 -18.86 -7.32
N ALA A 428 -0.03 -17.91 -7.86
CA ALA A 428 0.93 -18.14 -8.93
C ALA A 428 2.11 -19.02 -8.49
N ALA A 429 2.51 -18.95 -7.23
CA ALA A 429 3.61 -19.74 -6.66
C ALA A 429 3.20 -21.15 -6.22
N GLY A 430 1.92 -21.39 -5.93
CA GLY A 430 1.42 -22.62 -5.27
C GLY A 430 1.78 -23.92 -5.99
N ASP A 431 1.69 -23.94 -7.33
CA ASP A 431 1.99 -25.12 -8.15
C ASP A 431 3.44 -25.17 -8.64
N LEU A 432 4.26 -24.18 -8.29
CA LEU A 432 5.64 -24.05 -8.76
C LEU A 432 6.63 -24.53 -7.70
N THR A 433 7.66 -25.25 -8.15
CA THR A 433 8.72 -25.73 -7.26
C THR A 433 9.71 -24.60 -6.97
N PRO A 434 9.88 -24.15 -5.71
CA PRO A 434 10.84 -23.10 -5.37
C PRO A 434 12.24 -23.39 -5.91
N LEU A 435 13.00 -22.35 -6.26
CA LEU A 435 14.44 -22.51 -6.44
C LEU A 435 15.02 -23.07 -5.14
N ARG A 436 15.85 -24.10 -5.24
CA ARG A 436 16.69 -24.46 -4.09
C ARG A 436 17.63 -23.29 -3.86
N THR A 437 17.56 -22.70 -2.68
CA THR A 437 18.62 -21.91 -2.09
C THR A 437 19.87 -22.79 -2.02
N THR A 438 20.64 -22.85 -3.10
CA THR A 438 22.07 -22.91 -2.89
C THR A 438 22.39 -21.59 -2.20
N SER A 439 23.06 -21.66 -1.07
CA SER A 439 23.61 -20.53 -0.32
C SER A 439 24.67 -19.76 -1.13
N ASP A 440 24.49 -19.61 -2.44
CA ASP A 440 25.43 -19.07 -3.42
C ASP A 440 25.50 -17.54 -3.35
N TRP A 441 24.60 -16.89 -2.64
CA TRP A 441 24.70 -15.45 -2.37
C TRP A 441 25.93 -15.08 -1.55
N GLN A 442 26.32 -15.93 -0.61
CA GLN A 442 27.62 -15.78 0.06
C GLN A 442 28.79 -16.17 -0.84
N ALA A 443 28.55 -16.96 -1.89
CA ALA A 443 29.59 -17.38 -2.85
C ALA A 443 29.98 -16.28 -3.86
N GLU A 444 29.13 -15.27 -4.08
CA GLU A 444 29.45 -14.13 -4.97
C GLU A 444 30.12 -12.93 -4.24
N LEU A 445 30.00 -12.83 -2.92
CA LEU A 445 30.62 -11.75 -2.17
C LEU A 445 32.13 -12.01 -1.97
N PRO A 446 32.99 -10.99 -2.12
CA PRO A 446 34.41 -11.17 -1.81
C PRO A 446 34.58 -11.55 -0.34
N PRO A 447 35.66 -12.28 0.03
CA PRO A 447 36.01 -12.49 1.43
C PRO A 447 36.07 -11.16 2.18
N GLU A 448 35.57 -11.15 3.42
CA GLU A 448 35.66 -9.96 4.26
C GLU A 448 37.12 -9.65 4.58
N ARG A 449 37.55 -8.43 4.28
CA ARG A 449 38.89 -7.93 4.57
C ARG A 449 38.95 -7.59 6.05
N ASP A 450 39.83 -8.28 6.77
CA ASP A 450 40.18 -7.89 8.12
C ASP A 450 40.97 -6.57 8.08
N VAL A 451 40.36 -5.52 8.63
CA VAL A 451 40.95 -4.17 8.73
C VAL A 451 41.42 -3.88 10.16
N SER A 452 41.43 -4.89 11.03
CA SER A 452 41.88 -4.76 12.41
C SER A 452 43.37 -4.45 12.44
N GLY A 453 43.75 -3.38 13.12
CA GLY A 453 45.15 -2.93 13.22
C GLY A 453 45.69 -2.15 12.00
N GLU A 454 44.87 -1.90 10.97
CA GLU A 454 45.23 -0.96 9.91
C GLU A 454 45.16 0.49 10.40
N SER A 455 45.97 1.38 9.81
CA SER A 455 45.80 2.82 10.01
C SER A 455 44.47 3.29 9.41
N LEU A 456 43.79 4.22 10.08
CA LEU A 456 42.48 4.71 9.65
C LEU A 456 42.55 5.38 8.27
N LYS A 457 41.67 4.95 7.37
CA LYS A 457 41.49 5.49 6.03
C LYS A 457 40.01 5.64 5.74
N ILE A 458 39.49 6.82 6.05
CA ILE A 458 38.07 7.16 5.96
C ILE A 458 37.79 7.72 4.57
N GLY A 459 36.77 7.19 3.90
CA GLY A 459 36.17 7.82 2.72
C GLY A 459 34.86 8.49 3.05
N VAL A 460 34.77 9.78 2.72
CA VAL A 460 33.57 10.59 2.88
C VAL A 460 32.90 10.77 1.51
N PHE A 461 31.61 10.48 1.43
CA PHE A 461 30.83 10.67 0.22
C PHE A 461 29.57 11.46 0.52
N VAL A 462 29.36 12.57 -0.18
CA VAL A 462 28.19 13.45 0.04
C VAL A 462 27.26 13.41 -1.16
N CYS A 463 25.99 13.12 -0.88
CA CYS A 463 24.90 13.06 -1.84
C CYS A 463 24.26 14.45 -1.99
N ASP A 464 24.04 14.89 -3.23
CA ASP A 464 23.30 16.13 -3.52
C ASP A 464 21.78 15.93 -3.51
N CYS A 465 21.31 14.69 -3.72
CA CYS A 465 19.89 14.33 -3.83
C CYS A 465 19.09 15.31 -4.73
N GLY A 466 19.73 15.85 -5.77
CA GLY A 466 19.18 16.93 -6.61
C GLY A 466 18.75 18.16 -5.81
N PHE A 467 17.46 18.52 -5.90
CA PHE A 467 16.87 19.67 -5.20
C PHE A 467 16.49 19.39 -3.74
N ASN A 468 16.89 18.26 -3.15
CA ASN A 468 16.57 17.96 -1.76
C ASN A 468 17.69 18.36 -0.79
N ILE A 469 18.95 18.20 -1.19
CA ILE A 469 20.10 18.58 -0.38
C ILE A 469 20.84 19.73 -1.07
N GLY A 470 21.26 19.52 -2.32
CA GLY A 470 22.10 20.45 -3.08
C GLY A 470 21.46 21.80 -3.44
N SER A 471 20.13 21.96 -3.28
CA SER A 471 19.48 23.27 -3.46
C SER A 471 19.45 24.13 -2.20
N VAL A 472 19.71 23.53 -1.03
CA VAL A 472 19.69 24.22 0.26
C VAL A 472 21.12 24.42 0.78
N VAL A 473 21.98 23.42 0.62
CA VAL A 473 23.39 23.46 1.07
C VAL A 473 24.34 23.22 -0.09
N ASP A 474 25.51 23.87 -0.05
CA ASP A 474 26.57 23.62 -1.03
C ASP A 474 27.33 22.34 -0.64
N VAL A 475 27.01 21.25 -1.34
CA VAL A 475 27.66 19.95 -1.11
C VAL A 475 29.16 19.97 -1.42
N ASN A 476 29.64 20.85 -2.30
CA ASN A 476 31.07 21.00 -2.58
C ASN A 476 31.79 21.61 -1.37
N GLU A 477 31.17 22.59 -0.72
CA GLU A 477 31.68 23.15 0.52
C GLU A 477 31.73 22.08 1.63
N ILE A 478 30.69 21.26 1.76
CA ILE A 478 30.63 20.17 2.75
C ILE A 478 31.77 19.17 2.55
N VAL A 479 32.01 18.70 1.32
CA VAL A 479 33.12 17.75 1.07
C VAL A 479 34.49 18.39 1.29
N GLN A 480 34.66 19.67 0.97
CA GLN A 480 35.92 20.40 1.20
C GLN A 480 36.23 20.55 2.68
N GLN A 481 35.22 20.79 3.52
CA GLN A 481 35.42 20.83 4.97
C GLN A 481 35.65 19.43 5.55
N ALA A 482 34.92 18.42 5.08
CA ALA A 482 35.12 17.04 5.53
C ALA A 482 36.52 16.51 5.17
N ALA A 483 37.10 16.93 4.04
CA ALA A 483 38.46 16.56 3.62
C ALA A 483 39.56 17.06 4.59
N LYS A 484 39.28 18.08 5.41
CA LYS A 484 40.24 18.61 6.40
C LYS A 484 40.24 17.83 7.71
N LEU A 485 39.27 16.94 7.92
CA LEU A 485 39.18 16.14 9.13
C LEU A 485 40.27 15.06 9.13
N SER A 486 40.83 14.77 10.30
CA SER A 486 41.85 13.72 10.45
C SER A 486 41.35 12.37 9.90
N ASP A 487 42.26 11.59 9.32
CA ASP A 487 42.04 10.24 8.79
C ASP A 487 41.14 10.17 7.54
N VAL A 488 40.60 11.30 7.07
CA VAL A 488 39.87 11.38 5.79
C VAL A 488 40.85 11.40 4.63
N VAL A 489 40.86 10.30 3.87
CA VAL A 489 41.77 10.11 2.72
C VAL A 489 41.11 10.55 1.42
N VAL A 490 39.78 10.48 1.35
CA VAL A 490 38.98 10.89 0.19
C VAL A 490 37.68 11.51 0.67
N SER A 491 37.28 12.59 0.03
CA SER A 491 36.01 13.29 0.27
C SER A 491 35.46 13.76 -1.07
N GLU A 492 34.35 13.16 -1.52
CA GLU A 492 33.83 13.36 -2.88
C GLU A 492 32.31 13.60 -2.88
N VAL A 493 31.85 14.45 -3.80
CA VAL A 493 30.42 14.56 -4.13
C VAL A 493 30.08 13.40 -5.06
N ILE A 494 29.09 12.60 -4.67
CA ILE A 494 28.68 11.39 -5.43
C ILE A 494 27.37 11.58 -6.20
N GLY A 495 26.91 12.82 -6.33
CA GLY A 495 25.64 13.15 -6.96
C GLY A 495 24.47 12.50 -6.21
N GLN A 496 23.65 11.72 -6.91
CA GLN A 496 22.62 10.90 -6.27
C GLN A 496 23.21 9.61 -5.69
N GLY A 497 23.63 9.65 -4.42
CA GLY A 497 24.44 8.60 -3.81
C GLY A 497 23.87 7.17 -3.79
N CYS A 498 22.55 7.00 -3.93
CA CYS A 498 21.92 5.69 -4.09
C CYS A 498 21.77 5.23 -5.55
N SER A 499 22.30 5.98 -6.53
CA SER A 499 22.32 5.52 -7.93
C SER A 499 23.33 4.40 -8.12
N ARG A 500 23.08 3.50 -9.07
CA ARG A 500 24.00 2.40 -9.40
C ARG A 500 25.42 2.88 -9.70
N GLU A 501 25.55 3.96 -10.49
CA GLU A 501 26.84 4.58 -10.80
C GLU A 501 27.56 5.05 -9.53
N SER A 502 26.87 5.73 -8.62
CA SER A 502 27.42 6.19 -7.35
C SER A 502 27.84 5.02 -6.45
N LEU A 503 27.04 3.94 -6.37
CA LEU A 503 27.37 2.76 -5.57
C LEU A 503 28.59 2.01 -6.14
N GLU A 504 28.68 1.84 -7.46
CA GLU A 504 29.84 1.26 -8.14
C GLU A 504 31.09 2.14 -7.95
N ARG A 505 30.92 3.46 -8.02
CA ARG A 505 31.99 4.44 -7.74
C ARG A 505 32.51 4.32 -6.30
N ILE A 506 31.62 4.26 -5.30
CA ILE A 506 32.01 4.05 -3.89
C ILE A 506 32.80 2.76 -3.75
N GLN A 507 32.32 1.64 -4.32
CA GLN A 507 33.03 0.35 -4.29
C GLN A 507 34.44 0.44 -4.89
N GLN A 508 34.56 1.13 -6.02
CA GLN A 508 35.84 1.31 -6.69
C GLN A 508 36.81 2.15 -5.85
N VAL A 509 36.34 3.26 -5.26
CA VAL A 509 37.16 4.10 -4.38
C VAL A 509 37.63 3.34 -3.14
N ILE A 510 36.75 2.53 -2.54
CA ILE A 510 37.11 1.68 -1.38
C ILE A 510 38.29 0.78 -1.73
N LYS A 511 38.24 0.13 -2.90
CA LYS A 511 39.31 -0.76 -3.37
C LYS A 511 40.58 0.01 -3.73
N ASP A 512 40.47 1.08 -4.52
CA ASP A 512 41.61 1.84 -5.05
C ASP A 512 42.40 2.57 -3.97
N LYS A 513 41.69 3.14 -2.99
CA LYS A 513 42.30 3.90 -1.89
C LYS A 513 42.56 3.04 -0.65
N GLY A 514 42.13 1.78 -0.67
CA GLY A 514 42.24 0.86 0.46
C GLY A 514 41.49 1.36 1.70
N LEU A 515 40.32 1.97 1.51
CA LEU A 515 39.52 2.55 2.59
C LEU A 515 39.07 1.45 3.55
N ASN A 516 39.10 1.73 4.84
CA ASN A 516 38.63 0.81 5.87
C ASN A 516 37.44 1.35 6.67
N ARG A 517 37.03 2.60 6.46
CA ARG A 517 35.82 3.20 7.03
C ARG A 517 35.14 4.09 5.98
N VAL A 518 33.81 4.15 6.03
CA VAL A 518 33.02 4.93 5.06
C VAL A 518 32.02 5.81 5.78
N VAL A 519 31.91 7.07 5.38
CA VAL A 519 30.85 7.99 5.83
C VAL A 519 30.07 8.46 4.62
N VAL A 520 28.74 8.37 4.70
CA VAL A 520 27.86 8.84 3.62
C VAL A 520 26.93 9.94 4.14
N GLY A 521 27.14 11.17 3.67
CA GLY A 521 26.23 12.29 3.91
C GLY A 521 25.06 12.25 2.93
N ALA A 522 23.89 11.79 3.37
CA ALA A 522 22.74 11.58 2.49
C ALA A 522 21.39 11.69 3.23
N CYS A 523 20.47 10.77 2.93
CA CYS A 523 19.13 10.70 3.50
C CYS A 523 19.07 9.79 4.73
N SER A 524 17.86 9.53 5.23
CA SER A 524 17.66 8.78 6.48
C SER A 524 18.25 7.35 6.46
N PRO A 525 19.04 6.96 7.49
CA PRO A 525 19.58 5.60 7.61
C PRO A 525 18.46 4.53 7.66
N ARG A 526 17.27 4.89 8.17
CA ARG A 526 16.09 3.98 8.19
C ARG A 526 15.71 3.42 6.82
N THR A 527 16.10 4.10 5.75
CA THR A 527 15.74 3.74 4.38
C THR A 527 16.93 3.25 3.55
N HIS A 528 18.11 3.85 3.74
CA HIS A 528 19.26 3.62 2.84
C HIS A 528 20.47 2.98 3.52
N GLU A 529 20.46 2.76 4.83
CA GLU A 529 21.56 2.05 5.53
C GLU A 529 21.83 0.66 4.94
N PRO A 530 20.83 -0.20 4.71
CA PRO A 530 21.08 -1.51 4.10
C PRO A 530 21.74 -1.43 2.71
N ILE A 531 21.44 -0.40 1.93
CA ILE A 531 22.01 -0.19 0.58
C ILE A 531 23.52 0.09 0.69
N PHE A 532 23.92 1.00 1.57
CA PHE A 532 25.33 1.33 1.74
C PHE A 532 26.10 0.23 2.46
N GLN A 533 25.47 -0.49 3.40
CA GLN A 533 26.04 -1.69 4.02
C GLN A 533 26.34 -2.78 2.98
N ASP A 534 25.39 -3.07 2.07
CA ASP A 534 25.60 -4.02 0.97
C ASP A 534 26.69 -3.53 0.00
N THR A 535 26.70 -2.23 -0.30
CA THR A 535 27.70 -1.61 -1.18
C THR A 535 29.12 -1.78 -0.63
N ILE A 536 29.36 -1.49 0.64
CA ILE A 536 30.70 -1.70 1.23
C ILE A 536 31.03 -3.18 1.39
N ARG A 537 30.02 -4.05 1.60
CA ARG A 537 30.21 -5.50 1.66
C ARG A 537 30.66 -6.09 0.33
N LYS A 538 30.09 -5.62 -0.79
CA LYS A 538 30.54 -5.94 -2.16
C LYS A 538 31.95 -5.41 -2.47
N ALA A 539 32.41 -4.39 -1.74
CA ALA A 539 33.79 -3.93 -1.80
C ALA A 539 34.76 -4.75 -0.94
N GLY A 540 34.25 -5.66 -0.09
CA GLY A 540 35.04 -6.51 0.81
C GLY A 540 35.16 -5.98 2.25
N LEU A 541 34.49 -4.89 2.61
CA LEU A 541 34.46 -4.40 4.00
C LEU A 541 33.30 -5.03 4.79
N ASN A 542 33.44 -5.07 6.11
CA ASN A 542 32.35 -5.44 7.00
C ASN A 542 31.22 -4.41 6.95
N LYS A 543 29.95 -4.86 6.93
CA LYS A 543 28.75 -4.01 6.82
C LYS A 543 28.67 -2.91 7.88
N TYR A 544 29.25 -3.12 9.06
CA TYR A 544 29.14 -2.19 10.19
C TYR A 544 30.24 -1.12 10.20
N LEU A 545 31.00 -1.00 9.11
CA LEU A 545 32.06 0.01 8.93
C LEU A 545 31.62 1.22 8.10
N VAL A 546 30.30 1.42 7.96
CA VAL A 546 29.71 2.63 7.35
C VAL A 546 28.87 3.39 8.36
N GLU A 547 28.99 4.72 8.35
CA GLU A 547 28.13 5.64 9.08
C GLU A 547 27.36 6.52 8.09
N ILE A 548 26.04 6.63 8.25
CA ILE A 548 25.21 7.55 7.45
C ILE A 548 24.92 8.81 8.24
N VAL A 549 25.28 9.94 7.64
CA VAL A 549 24.97 11.28 8.16
C VAL A 549 23.73 11.80 7.44
N ASN A 550 22.66 12.03 8.19
CA ASN A 550 21.37 12.44 7.65
C ASN A 550 21.33 13.95 7.38
N LEU A 551 21.73 14.34 6.17
CA LEU A 551 21.77 15.74 5.71
C LEU A 551 20.43 16.19 5.08
N ARG A 552 19.42 15.32 5.00
CA ARG A 552 18.13 15.65 4.35
C ARG A 552 17.00 15.82 5.36
N ASP A 553 16.54 14.69 5.91
CA ASP A 553 15.35 14.64 6.74
C ASP A 553 15.57 15.37 8.07
N GLN A 554 16.81 15.39 8.57
CA GLN A 554 17.20 16.06 9.81
C GLN A 554 17.86 17.42 9.59
N ASP A 555 18.02 17.89 8.36
CA ASP A 555 18.72 19.15 8.07
C ASP A 555 18.03 19.94 6.96
N THR A 556 18.30 19.66 5.68
CA THR A 556 17.84 20.53 4.58
C THR A 556 16.32 20.64 4.44
N TRP A 557 15.56 19.58 4.71
CA TRP A 557 14.09 19.63 4.64
C TRP A 557 13.46 20.48 5.75
N VAL A 558 14.11 20.58 6.92
CA VAL A 558 13.60 21.33 8.08
C VAL A 558 14.21 22.73 8.21
N HIS A 559 15.21 23.04 7.37
CA HIS A 559 15.94 24.31 7.35
C HIS A 559 16.01 24.94 5.94
N ALA A 560 15.07 24.60 5.05
CA ALA A 560 15.01 25.13 3.68
C ALA A 560 14.90 26.67 3.63
N ASP A 561 14.31 27.28 4.65
CA ASP A 561 14.19 28.74 4.82
C ASP A 561 15.45 29.41 5.39
N ARG A 562 16.40 28.61 5.91
CA ARG A 562 17.65 29.06 6.54
C ARG A 562 18.88 28.28 6.01
N PRO A 563 19.23 28.44 4.71
CA PRO A 563 20.35 27.73 4.09
C PRO A 563 21.69 27.81 4.84
N LYS A 564 22.01 28.97 5.44
CA LYS A 564 23.26 29.15 6.19
C LYS A 564 23.32 28.30 7.46
N ASP A 565 22.21 28.22 8.19
CA ASP A 565 22.10 27.40 9.38
C ASP A 565 22.14 25.92 9.01
N ALA A 566 21.50 25.55 7.88
CA ALA A 566 21.56 24.21 7.32
C ALA A 566 23.01 23.81 6.96
N THR A 567 23.76 24.66 6.25
CA THR A 567 25.16 24.36 5.91
C THR A 567 26.02 24.19 7.16
N GLN A 568 25.86 25.06 8.15
CA GLN A 568 26.60 24.94 9.42
C GLN A 568 26.28 23.62 10.13
N LYS A 569 24.99 23.27 10.21
CA LYS A 569 24.55 22.01 10.80
C LYS A 569 25.07 20.81 10.02
N ALA A 570 25.07 20.86 8.69
CA ALA A 570 25.63 19.81 7.84
C ALA A 570 27.11 19.55 8.16
N HIS A 571 27.91 20.61 8.36
CA HIS A 571 29.31 20.46 8.77
C HIS A 571 29.46 19.78 10.14
N GLU A 572 28.63 20.17 11.11
CA GLU A 572 28.64 19.57 12.45
C GLU A 572 28.24 18.09 12.40
N LEU A 573 27.17 17.76 11.67
CA LEU A 573 26.70 16.39 11.47
C LEU A 573 27.75 15.52 10.76
N MET A 574 28.43 16.06 9.74
CA MET A 574 29.52 15.34 9.07
C MET A 574 30.71 15.10 10.00
N ARG A 575 31.05 16.07 10.85
CA ARG A 575 32.12 15.91 11.85
C ARG A 575 31.77 14.82 12.86
N MET A 576 30.53 14.81 13.36
CA MET A 576 30.04 13.75 14.25
C MET A 576 30.16 12.37 13.60
N GLY A 577 29.72 12.23 12.35
CA GLY A 577 29.78 10.95 11.63
C GLY A 577 31.21 10.45 11.39
N VAL A 578 32.12 11.35 10.98
CA VAL A 578 33.54 11.02 10.80
C VAL A 578 34.20 10.65 12.13
N SER A 579 33.92 11.36 13.22
CA SER A 579 34.47 11.01 14.53
C SER A 579 33.97 9.64 15.01
N ALA A 580 32.68 9.33 14.82
CA ALA A 580 32.10 8.05 15.22
C ALA A 580 32.73 6.86 14.48
N VAL A 581 32.85 6.96 13.16
CA VAL A 581 33.24 5.83 12.31
C VAL A 581 34.68 5.36 12.60
N ARG A 582 35.52 6.22 13.20
CA ARG A 582 36.87 5.86 13.66
C ARG A 582 36.85 4.70 14.66
N PHE A 583 35.80 4.62 15.47
CA PHE A 583 35.63 3.62 16.52
C PHE A 583 34.71 2.46 16.10
N SER A 584 34.13 2.51 14.90
CA SER A 584 33.39 1.38 14.33
C SER A 584 34.28 0.16 14.18
N ARG A 585 33.74 -1.02 14.50
CA ARG A 585 34.45 -2.31 14.45
C ARG A 585 33.70 -3.28 13.53
N PRO A 586 34.40 -4.24 12.90
CA PRO A 586 33.72 -5.31 12.18
C PRO A 586 32.83 -6.09 13.15
N LEU A 587 31.53 -6.24 12.82
CA LEU A 587 30.60 -7.04 13.62
C LEU A 587 30.17 -8.29 12.86
N GLN A 588 30.00 -9.38 13.60
CA GLN A 588 29.57 -10.66 13.04
C GLN A 588 28.06 -10.82 13.25
N GLU A 589 27.33 -11.06 12.16
CA GLU A 589 25.90 -11.39 12.22
C GLU A 589 25.73 -12.84 12.69
N TYR A 590 24.73 -13.08 13.54
CA TYR A 590 24.35 -14.43 13.95
C TYR A 590 23.30 -14.95 12.98
N THR A 591 23.49 -16.18 12.49
CA THR A 591 22.51 -16.87 11.66
C THR A 591 21.87 -18.00 12.44
N LEU A 592 20.54 -18.03 12.45
CA LEU A 592 19.77 -19.05 13.16
C LEU A 592 18.82 -19.78 12.20
N PRO A 593 18.51 -21.06 12.42
CA PRO A 593 17.60 -21.79 11.55
C PRO A 593 16.20 -21.19 11.59
N MET A 594 15.55 -21.09 10.43
CA MET A 594 14.17 -20.64 10.30
C MET A 594 13.19 -21.77 10.66
N ASN A 595 12.33 -21.56 11.65
CA ASN A 595 11.19 -22.44 11.88
C ASN A 595 10.15 -22.25 10.77
N LYS A 596 9.74 -23.34 10.12
CA LYS A 596 8.81 -23.33 8.98
C LYS A 596 7.34 -23.53 9.36
N ASP A 597 7.05 -23.75 10.64
CA ASP A 597 5.69 -23.87 11.15
C ASP A 597 5.04 -22.48 11.24
N VAL A 598 3.72 -22.46 11.11
CA VAL A 598 2.91 -21.22 11.04
C VAL A 598 1.88 -21.22 12.16
N LEU A 599 1.75 -20.10 12.86
CA LEU A 599 0.63 -19.85 13.76
C LEU A 599 -0.47 -19.02 13.06
N VAL A 600 -1.71 -19.49 13.08
CA VAL A 600 -2.88 -18.72 12.65
C VAL A 600 -3.84 -18.59 13.83
N VAL A 601 -4.18 -17.36 14.20
CA VAL A 601 -5.07 -17.06 15.34
C VAL A 601 -6.42 -16.58 14.82
N GLY A 602 -7.45 -17.41 14.98
CA GLY A 602 -8.84 -17.16 14.57
C GLY A 602 -9.31 -18.08 13.43
N GLY A 603 -10.29 -18.94 13.70
CA GLY A 603 -10.87 -19.93 12.80
C GLY A 603 -12.02 -19.42 11.94
N GLY A 604 -12.05 -18.13 11.61
CA GLY A 604 -13.01 -17.54 10.67
C GLY A 604 -12.67 -17.81 9.21
N VAL A 605 -13.45 -17.24 8.27
CA VAL A 605 -13.20 -17.37 6.82
C VAL A 605 -11.77 -16.99 6.43
N SER A 606 -11.22 -15.92 6.99
CA SER A 606 -9.86 -15.47 6.71
C SER A 606 -8.79 -16.41 7.27
N GLY A 607 -8.90 -16.82 8.53
CA GLY A 607 -7.88 -17.71 9.13
C GLY A 607 -7.86 -19.09 8.50
N MET A 608 -9.03 -19.67 8.20
CA MET A 608 -9.12 -20.95 7.48
C MET A 608 -8.56 -20.84 6.05
N THR A 609 -8.84 -19.73 5.34
CA THR A 609 -8.29 -19.49 4.00
C THR A 609 -6.76 -19.37 4.03
N ALA A 610 -6.20 -18.60 4.98
CA ALA A 610 -4.75 -18.46 5.14
C ALA A 610 -4.09 -19.80 5.52
N ALA A 611 -4.70 -20.53 6.46
CA ALA A 611 -4.21 -21.83 6.91
C ALA A 611 -4.19 -22.86 5.77
N LEU A 612 -5.27 -22.97 5.00
CA LEU A 612 -5.30 -23.86 3.83
C LEU A 612 -4.30 -23.43 2.77
N SER A 613 -4.21 -22.13 2.47
CA SER A 613 -3.27 -21.64 1.46
C SER A 613 -1.82 -22.00 1.78
N LEU A 614 -1.39 -21.86 3.04
CA LEU A 614 -0.04 -22.23 3.47
C LEU A 614 0.15 -23.74 3.58
N ALA A 615 -0.86 -24.46 4.04
CA ALA A 615 -0.78 -25.91 4.19
C ALA A 615 -0.77 -26.64 2.83
N ASP A 616 -1.49 -26.13 1.83
CA ASP A 616 -1.46 -26.61 0.45
C ASP A 616 -0.05 -26.44 -0.17
N MET A 617 0.72 -25.46 0.30
CA MET A 617 2.14 -25.28 -0.07
C MET A 617 3.11 -26.17 0.72
N GLY A 618 2.61 -26.98 1.66
CA GLY A 618 3.39 -27.92 2.44
C GLY A 618 3.91 -27.39 3.79
N TYR A 619 3.52 -26.18 4.21
CA TYR A 619 3.84 -25.67 5.55
C TYR A 619 2.93 -26.31 6.61
N LYS A 620 3.48 -26.55 7.80
CA LYS A 620 2.69 -27.02 8.94
C LYS A 620 2.05 -25.82 9.63
N VAL A 621 0.73 -25.88 9.80
CA VAL A 621 -0.05 -24.76 10.34
C VAL A 621 -0.74 -25.16 11.64
N HIS A 622 -0.59 -24.31 12.65
CA HIS A 622 -1.32 -24.38 13.91
C HIS A 622 -2.44 -23.33 13.88
N LEU A 623 -3.69 -23.78 13.73
CA LEU A 623 -4.87 -22.91 13.70
C LEU A 623 -5.52 -22.89 15.08
N VAL A 624 -5.44 -21.75 15.77
CA VAL A 624 -5.99 -21.53 17.12
C VAL A 624 -7.37 -20.86 17.00
N GLU A 625 -8.41 -21.48 17.54
CA GLU A 625 -9.77 -20.94 17.61
C GLU A 625 -10.29 -20.91 19.05
N ARG A 626 -10.77 -19.74 19.46
CA ARG A 626 -11.33 -19.51 20.80
C ARG A 626 -12.60 -20.33 21.07
N SER A 627 -13.42 -20.52 20.05
CA SER A 627 -14.73 -21.18 20.13
C SER A 627 -14.60 -22.70 19.96
N ALA A 628 -15.69 -23.43 20.24
CA ALA A 628 -15.78 -24.87 19.99
C ALA A 628 -15.96 -25.22 18.50
N GLU A 629 -16.26 -24.23 17.65
CA GLU A 629 -16.53 -24.42 16.22
C GLU A 629 -15.77 -23.39 15.38
N LEU A 630 -15.39 -23.80 14.17
CA LEU A 630 -14.86 -22.90 13.16
C LEU A 630 -15.99 -22.16 12.42
N GLY A 631 -15.63 -21.08 11.73
CA GLY A 631 -16.48 -20.37 10.78
C GLY A 631 -16.67 -18.89 11.06
N GLY A 632 -16.53 -18.46 12.32
CA GLY A 632 -16.73 -17.07 12.74
C GLY A 632 -18.08 -16.50 12.29
N VAL A 633 -18.14 -15.18 12.07
CA VAL A 633 -19.37 -14.49 11.62
C VAL A 633 -19.82 -14.93 10.22
N ALA A 634 -18.89 -15.37 9.35
CA ALA A 634 -19.24 -15.80 7.99
C ALA A 634 -20.20 -16.99 7.97
N LYS A 635 -20.18 -17.85 9.00
CA LYS A 635 -21.12 -18.99 9.16
C LYS A 635 -22.58 -18.55 9.27
N THR A 636 -22.84 -17.32 9.72
CA THR A 636 -24.22 -16.79 9.84
C THR A 636 -24.73 -16.19 8.53
N LEU A 637 -23.86 -15.93 7.56
CA LEU A 637 -24.24 -15.35 6.27
C LEU A 637 -24.95 -16.38 5.39
N ARG A 638 -25.93 -15.91 4.60
CA ARG A 638 -26.69 -16.77 3.67
C ARG A 638 -26.12 -16.67 2.25
N LYS A 639 -26.26 -15.50 1.62
CA LYS A 639 -25.79 -15.22 0.27
C LYS A 639 -25.02 -13.91 0.18
N THR A 640 -24.10 -13.84 -0.79
CA THR A 640 -23.49 -12.58 -1.25
C THR A 640 -24.52 -11.74 -2.02
N ILE A 641 -24.18 -10.51 -2.39
CA ILE A 641 -25.08 -9.65 -3.18
C ILE A 641 -25.13 -10.08 -4.64
N GLU A 642 -24.06 -10.73 -5.10
CA GLU A 642 -23.92 -11.39 -6.40
C GLU A 642 -24.72 -12.70 -6.49
N GLY A 643 -25.08 -13.28 -5.34
CA GLY A 643 -25.94 -14.46 -5.25
C GLY A 643 -25.22 -15.76 -4.85
N ASP A 644 -23.92 -15.71 -4.58
CA ASP A 644 -23.12 -16.87 -4.15
C ASP A 644 -23.61 -17.42 -2.80
N ASP A 645 -23.58 -18.75 -2.66
CA ASP A 645 -23.99 -19.45 -1.44
C ASP A 645 -22.83 -19.48 -0.43
N VAL A 646 -22.91 -18.61 0.58
CA VAL A 646 -21.88 -18.50 1.62
C VAL A 646 -21.93 -19.71 2.57
N ARG A 647 -23.10 -20.29 2.82
CA ARG A 647 -23.24 -21.43 3.75
C ARG A 647 -22.59 -22.69 3.14
N ALA A 648 -22.82 -22.93 1.85
CA ALA A 648 -22.19 -24.03 1.12
C ALA A 648 -20.67 -23.88 1.13
N PHE A 649 -20.17 -22.68 0.79
CA PHE A 649 -18.74 -22.37 0.83
C PHE A 649 -18.13 -22.57 2.21
N MET A 650 -18.75 -22.05 3.27
CA MET A 650 -18.24 -22.19 4.63
C MET A 650 -18.22 -23.64 5.10
N SER A 651 -19.22 -24.45 4.70
CA SER A 651 -19.27 -25.88 5.02
C SER A 651 -18.13 -26.65 4.36
N ASP A 652 -17.83 -26.36 3.09
CA ASP A 652 -16.66 -26.93 2.39
C ASP A 652 -15.34 -26.48 3.02
N LEU A 653 -15.21 -25.18 3.29
CA LEU A 653 -14.00 -24.59 3.87
C LEU A 653 -13.66 -25.23 5.23
N ILE A 654 -14.64 -25.32 6.14
CA ILE A 654 -14.47 -25.98 7.45
C ILE A 654 -14.03 -27.43 7.28
N LYS A 655 -14.72 -28.19 6.42
CA LYS A 655 -14.41 -29.59 6.16
C LYS A 655 -12.98 -29.76 5.66
N ARG A 656 -12.57 -28.95 4.68
CA ARG A 656 -11.20 -28.98 4.13
C ARG A 656 -10.17 -28.64 5.19
N THR A 657 -10.39 -27.60 5.99
CA THR A 657 -9.46 -27.20 7.05
C THR A 657 -9.29 -28.28 8.11
N GLU A 658 -10.37 -28.89 8.58
CA GLU A 658 -10.32 -29.93 9.63
C GLU A 658 -9.69 -31.25 9.13
N GLN A 659 -9.82 -31.55 7.84
CA GLN A 659 -9.32 -32.79 7.25
C GLN A 659 -7.91 -32.65 6.66
N HIS A 660 -7.37 -31.44 6.56
CA HIS A 660 -6.06 -31.20 5.96
C HIS A 660 -4.93 -31.66 6.87
N ARG A 661 -4.08 -32.57 6.37
CA ARG A 661 -2.99 -33.19 7.18
C ARG A 661 -1.93 -32.20 7.66
N GLY A 662 -1.75 -31.10 6.94
CA GLY A 662 -0.81 -30.03 7.31
C GLY A 662 -1.36 -29.03 8.34
N ILE A 663 -2.64 -29.13 8.73
CA ILE A 663 -3.27 -28.19 9.67
C ILE A 663 -3.61 -28.90 10.98
N GLN A 664 -3.03 -28.42 12.07
CA GLN A 664 -3.46 -28.76 13.42
C GLN A 664 -4.47 -27.71 13.91
N VAL A 665 -5.74 -28.08 13.97
CA VAL A 665 -6.81 -27.24 14.51
C VAL A 665 -6.90 -27.40 16.03
N LEU A 666 -6.75 -26.29 16.76
CA LEU A 666 -6.86 -26.21 18.22
C LEU A 666 -8.10 -25.37 18.56
N LYS A 667 -9.19 -26.04 18.93
CA LYS A 667 -10.47 -25.41 19.32
C LYS A 667 -10.51 -25.17 20.82
N GLN A 668 -11.38 -24.26 21.25
CA GLN A 668 -11.45 -23.81 22.65
C GLN A 668 -10.05 -23.43 23.16
N ALA A 669 -9.30 -22.72 22.33
CA ALA A 669 -7.90 -22.45 22.55
C ALA A 669 -7.63 -20.94 22.57
N THR A 670 -6.83 -20.50 23.53
CA THR A 670 -6.47 -19.09 23.72
C THR A 670 -4.97 -18.94 23.91
N VAL A 671 -4.37 -18.00 23.19
CA VAL A 671 -2.97 -17.60 23.38
C VAL A 671 -2.83 -16.89 24.72
N VAL A 672 -1.80 -17.24 25.50
CA VAL A 672 -1.57 -16.70 26.85
C VAL A 672 -0.20 -16.04 27.03
N ASP A 673 0.81 -16.48 26.30
CA ASP A 673 2.15 -15.90 26.30
C ASP A 673 2.82 -16.06 24.93
N HIS A 674 3.89 -15.29 24.72
CA HIS A 674 4.68 -15.31 23.50
C HIS A 674 6.09 -14.81 23.78
N SER A 675 7.08 -15.41 23.12
CA SER A 675 8.48 -14.97 23.15
C SER A 675 9.20 -15.33 21.84
N GLY A 676 10.39 -14.79 21.65
CA GLY A 676 11.25 -15.06 20.50
C GLY A 676 11.23 -13.92 19.47
N VAL A 677 11.77 -14.21 18.30
CA VAL A 677 11.97 -13.26 17.20
C VAL A 677 11.44 -13.82 15.89
N ALA A 678 11.28 -12.98 14.87
CA ALA A 678 10.80 -13.38 13.55
C ALA A 678 11.56 -14.62 13.04
N GLY A 679 10.81 -15.69 12.77
CA GLY A 679 11.34 -16.98 12.34
C GLY A 679 11.63 -18.00 13.44
N MET A 680 11.61 -17.60 14.70
CA MET A 680 11.79 -18.47 15.88
C MET A 680 10.96 -17.97 17.05
N PHE A 681 9.65 -18.06 16.91
CA PHE A 681 8.71 -17.73 17.96
C PHE A 681 8.35 -18.96 18.79
N LYS A 682 8.07 -18.72 20.07
CA LYS A 682 7.42 -19.66 21.00
C LYS A 682 6.15 -19.01 21.49
N THR A 683 5.03 -19.73 21.44
CA THR A 683 3.72 -19.21 21.84
C THR A 683 3.00 -20.22 22.71
N GLY A 684 2.71 -19.83 23.95
CA GLY A 684 1.91 -20.60 24.90
C GLY A 684 0.41 -20.48 24.61
N ILE A 685 -0.26 -21.63 24.55
CA ILE A 685 -1.69 -21.74 24.27
C ILE A 685 -2.34 -22.60 25.35
N GLN A 686 -3.44 -22.12 25.91
CA GLN A 686 -4.33 -22.95 26.72
C GLN A 686 -5.37 -23.60 25.81
N VAL A 687 -5.49 -24.93 25.83
CA VAL A 687 -6.35 -25.69 24.92
C VAL A 687 -7.40 -26.49 25.69
N GLY A 688 -8.63 -26.48 25.18
CA GLY A 688 -9.73 -27.29 25.67
C GLY A 688 -10.38 -26.74 26.94
N PRO A 689 -11.44 -27.39 27.43
CA PRO A 689 -12.19 -26.93 28.60
C PRO A 689 -11.36 -26.91 29.89
N GLU A 690 -10.39 -27.82 30.03
CA GLU A 690 -9.47 -27.87 31.18
C GLU A 690 -8.30 -26.88 31.09
N LYS A 691 -8.22 -26.11 29.99
CA LYS A 691 -7.17 -25.09 29.74
C LYS A 691 -5.74 -25.64 29.86
N ALA A 692 -5.50 -26.83 29.33
CA ALA A 692 -4.17 -27.44 29.34
C ALA A 692 -3.17 -26.56 28.57
N TYR A 693 -2.02 -26.27 29.19
CA TYR A 693 -0.97 -25.48 28.58
C TYR A 693 -0.22 -26.27 27.51
N LYS A 694 -0.01 -25.65 26.35
CA LYS A 694 0.79 -26.19 25.25
C LYS A 694 1.61 -25.07 24.62
N GLU A 695 2.93 -25.29 24.55
CA GLU A 695 3.83 -24.42 23.79
C GLU A 695 3.87 -24.85 22.32
N ILE A 696 3.85 -23.87 21.41
CA ILE A 696 4.03 -24.07 19.97
C ILE A 696 5.19 -23.21 19.49
N GLU A 697 6.10 -23.83 18.76
CA GLU A 697 7.17 -23.13 18.04
C GLU A 697 6.70 -22.84 16.60
N HIS A 698 6.92 -21.63 16.11
CA HIS A 698 6.55 -21.24 14.75
C HIS A 698 7.48 -20.13 14.24
N GLY A 699 7.55 -19.95 12.91
CA GLY A 699 8.34 -18.88 12.31
C GLY A 699 7.56 -17.59 12.09
N VAL A 700 6.26 -17.70 11.83
CA VAL A 700 5.40 -16.57 11.45
C VAL A 700 4.00 -16.72 12.03
N GLY A 701 3.36 -15.59 12.32
CA GLY A 701 2.01 -15.50 12.90
C GLY A 701 1.03 -14.73 12.01
N ILE A 702 -0.20 -15.24 11.84
CA ILE A 702 -1.29 -14.54 11.15
C ILE A 702 -2.45 -14.31 12.12
N LEU A 703 -2.81 -13.05 12.34
CA LEU A 703 -3.93 -12.64 13.17
C LEU A 703 -5.20 -12.47 12.33
N ALA A 704 -6.16 -13.37 12.53
CA ALA A 704 -7.43 -13.46 11.82
C ALA A 704 -8.62 -13.60 12.79
N THR A 705 -8.54 -12.93 13.94
CA THR A 705 -9.52 -13.01 15.04
C THR A 705 -10.91 -12.47 14.71
N GLY A 706 -11.03 -11.73 13.61
CA GLY A 706 -12.27 -11.16 13.13
C GLY A 706 -12.74 -9.93 13.90
N ALA A 707 -13.97 -9.50 13.59
CA ALA A 707 -14.65 -8.38 14.22
C ALA A 707 -16.04 -8.85 14.66
N ILE A 708 -16.67 -8.12 15.57
CA ILE A 708 -17.96 -8.49 16.16
C ILE A 708 -19.08 -7.67 15.51
N PRO A 709 -20.23 -8.27 15.18
CA PRO A 709 -21.42 -7.52 14.76
C PRO A 709 -21.86 -6.51 15.81
N ASN A 710 -22.02 -5.24 15.41
CA ASN A 710 -22.51 -4.22 16.31
C ASN A 710 -24.03 -4.36 16.52
N ARG A 711 -24.48 -4.26 17.77
CA ARG A 711 -25.90 -4.27 18.16
C ARG A 711 -26.16 -3.15 19.19
N PRO A 712 -26.16 -1.88 18.77
CA PRO A 712 -26.39 -0.75 19.67
C PRO A 712 -27.83 -0.75 20.20
N LYS A 713 -28.02 -0.26 21.44
CA LYS A 713 -29.35 -0.09 22.04
C LYS A 713 -30.07 1.16 21.50
N GLU A 714 -30.16 1.27 20.18
CA GLU A 714 -30.83 2.36 19.45
C GLU A 714 -32.08 1.82 18.73
N TYR A 715 -33.03 2.71 18.42
CA TYR A 715 -34.22 2.41 17.59
C TYR A 715 -35.05 1.21 18.06
N LEU A 716 -35.14 0.97 19.37
CA LEU A 716 -35.89 -0.17 19.97
C LEU A 716 -35.32 -1.56 19.62
N LEU A 717 -34.06 -1.64 19.17
CA LEU A 717 -33.40 -2.93 18.93
C LEU A 717 -33.37 -3.78 20.20
N GLY A 718 -33.90 -5.01 20.12
CA GLY A 718 -34.05 -5.92 21.26
C GLY A 718 -35.24 -5.60 22.18
N GLN A 719 -36.01 -4.54 21.90
CA GLN A 719 -37.21 -4.16 22.66
C GLN A 719 -38.50 -4.42 21.86
N SER A 720 -38.45 -4.31 20.52
CA SER A 720 -39.56 -4.63 19.62
C SER A 720 -39.18 -5.75 18.65
N LYS A 721 -40.13 -6.66 18.37
CA LYS A 721 -39.96 -7.77 17.41
C LYS A 721 -39.92 -7.28 15.96
N ALA A 722 -40.48 -6.11 15.67
CA ALA A 722 -40.44 -5.49 14.35
C ALA A 722 -39.09 -4.84 14.05
N VAL A 723 -38.18 -4.74 15.02
CA VAL A 723 -36.83 -4.16 14.83
C VAL A 723 -35.78 -5.25 14.78
N VAL A 724 -35.10 -5.34 13.65
CA VAL A 724 -34.11 -6.38 13.36
C VAL A 724 -32.83 -5.73 12.83
N THR A 725 -31.69 -6.41 12.94
CA THR A 725 -30.49 -6.01 12.18
C THR A 725 -30.55 -6.56 10.75
N GLN A 726 -29.70 -6.08 9.84
CA GLN A 726 -29.59 -6.67 8.50
C GLN A 726 -29.15 -8.15 8.51
N LEU A 727 -28.40 -8.57 9.54
CA LEU A 727 -28.05 -9.97 9.76
C LEU A 727 -29.24 -10.81 10.23
N ASP A 728 -30.12 -10.25 11.06
CA ASP A 728 -31.35 -10.93 11.47
C ASP A 728 -32.35 -10.99 10.29
N LEU A 729 -32.44 -9.93 9.48
CA LEU A 729 -33.33 -9.87 8.32
C LEU A 729 -32.99 -10.94 7.27
N GLN A 730 -31.72 -11.21 7.00
CA GLN A 730 -31.36 -12.30 6.07
C GLN A 730 -31.80 -13.68 6.58
N ASP A 731 -31.86 -13.88 7.91
CA ASP A 731 -32.32 -15.13 8.50
C ASP A 731 -33.84 -15.25 8.32
N VAL A 732 -34.60 -14.17 8.55
CA VAL A 732 -36.04 -14.12 8.25
C VAL A 732 -36.30 -14.41 6.78
N LEU A 733 -35.55 -13.79 5.86
CA LEU A 733 -35.70 -14.00 4.42
C LEU A 733 -35.37 -15.43 3.96
N ALA A 734 -34.52 -16.14 4.71
CA ALA A 734 -34.11 -17.51 4.39
C ALA A 734 -35.01 -18.57 5.05
N GLU A 735 -35.42 -18.34 6.29
CA GLU A 735 -36.06 -19.36 7.14
C GLU A 735 -37.57 -19.17 7.23
N THR A 736 -38.05 -17.92 7.20
CA THR A 736 -39.48 -17.58 7.30
C THR A 736 -39.91 -16.57 6.22
N PRO A 737 -39.69 -16.87 4.92
CA PRO A 737 -39.98 -15.93 3.82
C PRO A 737 -41.46 -15.53 3.74
N GLU A 738 -42.38 -16.38 4.20
CA GLU A 738 -43.82 -16.06 4.24
C GLU A 738 -44.14 -14.89 5.19
N VAL A 739 -43.38 -14.74 6.28
CA VAL A 739 -43.50 -13.57 7.18
C VAL A 739 -43.08 -12.31 6.42
N ALA A 740 -41.92 -12.33 5.77
CA ALA A 740 -41.42 -11.19 5.00
C ALA A 740 -42.36 -10.80 3.84
N LYS A 741 -42.98 -11.79 3.20
CA LYS A 741 -43.96 -11.61 2.12
C LYS A 741 -45.24 -10.92 2.59
N SER A 742 -45.63 -11.12 3.86
CA SER A 742 -46.84 -10.53 4.44
C SER A 742 -46.70 -9.05 4.82
N TRP A 743 -45.47 -8.53 4.88
CA TRP A 743 -45.21 -7.13 5.22
C TRP A 743 -45.80 -6.18 4.17
N ARG A 744 -46.22 -5.00 4.65
CA ARG A 744 -46.80 -3.92 3.86
C ARG A 744 -45.87 -2.71 3.76
N ASN A 745 -44.95 -2.52 4.70
CA ASN A 745 -43.94 -1.46 4.66
C ASN A 745 -42.66 -1.90 5.37
N VAL A 746 -41.51 -1.67 4.73
CA VAL A 746 -40.19 -1.90 5.33
C VAL A 746 -39.37 -0.61 5.31
N VAL A 747 -38.77 -0.28 6.46
CA VAL A 747 -37.83 0.83 6.58
C VAL A 747 -36.46 0.27 6.96
N MET A 748 -35.40 0.77 6.33
CA MET A 748 -34.03 0.45 6.67
C MET A 748 -33.27 1.71 7.07
N ILE A 749 -32.49 1.66 8.15
CA ILE A 749 -31.68 2.80 8.60
C ILE A 749 -30.20 2.46 8.48
N GLN A 750 -29.47 3.25 7.70
CA GLN A 750 -28.03 3.10 7.50
C GLN A 750 -27.21 3.66 8.67
N CYS A 751 -25.95 3.24 8.77
CA CYS A 751 -24.96 3.78 9.71
C CYS A 751 -25.36 3.68 11.20
N VAL A 752 -26.19 2.70 11.58
CA VAL A 752 -26.57 2.50 12.98
C VAL A 752 -25.35 1.95 13.74
N GLY A 753 -24.81 2.72 14.68
CA GLY A 753 -23.58 2.38 15.41
C GLY A 753 -22.30 2.38 14.55
N SER A 754 -22.25 3.17 13.47
CA SER A 754 -21.03 3.41 12.67
C SER A 754 -21.00 4.85 12.17
N ARG A 755 -19.79 5.40 11.95
CA ARG A 755 -19.60 6.83 11.66
C ARG A 755 -20.26 7.70 12.74
N VAL A 756 -20.01 7.32 13.99
CA VAL A 756 -20.43 7.96 15.25
C VAL A 756 -19.20 8.02 16.17
N PRO A 757 -19.12 8.93 17.16
CA PRO A 757 -17.92 9.08 17.99
C PRO A 757 -17.35 7.79 18.59
N GLU A 758 -18.20 6.84 18.97
CA GLU A 758 -17.80 5.56 19.59
C GLU A 758 -17.28 4.52 18.58
N ASN A 759 -17.64 4.67 17.31
CA ASN A 759 -17.20 3.84 16.18
C ASN A 759 -17.08 4.75 14.93
N PRO A 760 -16.01 5.55 14.84
CA PRO A 760 -15.95 6.70 13.94
C PRO A 760 -15.76 6.30 12.48
N ASN A 761 -15.29 5.08 12.23
CA ASN A 761 -15.04 4.59 10.88
C ASN A 761 -16.31 4.04 10.19
N CYS A 762 -16.20 3.89 8.87
CA CYS A 762 -17.20 3.20 8.06
C CYS A 762 -17.09 1.69 8.23
N SER A 763 -18.21 1.00 8.42
CA SER A 763 -18.21 -0.46 8.49
C SER A 763 -18.18 -1.17 7.14
N ARG A 764 -18.13 -0.44 6.02
CA ARG A 764 -17.96 -0.93 4.64
C ARG A 764 -19.02 -1.89 4.07
N ILE A 765 -19.76 -2.62 4.90
CA ILE A 765 -20.67 -3.74 4.55
C ILE A 765 -22.17 -3.39 4.62
N CYS A 766 -22.53 -2.36 5.39
CA CYS A 766 -23.91 -2.10 5.77
C CYS A 766 -24.77 -1.56 4.63
N CYS A 767 -24.19 -0.85 3.67
CA CYS A 767 -24.91 -0.35 2.48
C CYS A 767 -25.24 -1.49 1.52
N GLN A 768 -24.30 -2.39 1.28
CA GLN A 768 -24.48 -3.55 0.40
C GLN A 768 -25.47 -4.55 1.02
N ALA A 769 -25.40 -4.78 2.33
CA ALA A 769 -26.35 -5.64 3.03
C ALA A 769 -27.80 -5.13 2.89
N ALA A 770 -28.01 -3.83 3.05
CA ALA A 770 -29.33 -3.21 2.89
C ALA A 770 -29.86 -3.34 1.45
N VAL A 771 -29.04 -3.02 0.45
CA VAL A 771 -29.43 -3.15 -0.97
C VAL A 771 -29.71 -4.61 -1.34
N LYS A 772 -28.85 -5.54 -0.90
CA LYS A 772 -29.04 -6.99 -1.09
C LYS A 772 -30.39 -7.46 -0.55
N ASN A 773 -30.67 -7.15 0.72
CA ASN A 773 -31.90 -7.59 1.37
C ASN A 773 -33.14 -6.88 0.79
N ALA A 774 -33.02 -5.62 0.36
CA ALA A 774 -34.10 -4.91 -0.33
C ALA A 774 -34.45 -5.54 -1.68
N LEU A 775 -33.44 -5.89 -2.50
CA LEU A 775 -33.67 -6.62 -3.76
C LEU A 775 -34.34 -7.98 -3.49
N ARG A 776 -33.87 -8.71 -2.48
CA ARG A 776 -34.46 -9.99 -2.10
C ARG A 776 -35.91 -9.86 -1.62
N LEU A 777 -36.24 -8.80 -0.90
CA LEU A 777 -37.61 -8.48 -0.51
C LEU A 777 -38.50 -8.17 -1.73
N ARG A 778 -37.99 -7.42 -2.72
CA ARG A 778 -38.71 -7.14 -3.97
C ARG A 778 -38.90 -8.39 -4.84
N GLU A 779 -37.99 -9.36 -4.76
CA GLU A 779 -38.19 -10.69 -5.38
C GLU A 779 -39.34 -11.47 -4.73
N LEU A 780 -39.52 -11.37 -3.41
CA LEU A 780 -40.60 -12.04 -2.68
C LEU A 780 -41.96 -11.32 -2.83
N ASN A 781 -41.92 -9.99 -2.83
CA ASN A 781 -43.09 -9.12 -2.99
C ASN A 781 -42.73 -7.90 -3.87
N PRO A 782 -43.00 -7.96 -5.19
CA PRO A 782 -42.69 -6.90 -6.13
C PRO A 782 -43.43 -5.58 -5.91
N GLU A 783 -44.44 -5.52 -5.04
CA GLU A 783 -45.18 -4.30 -4.72
C GLU A 783 -44.83 -3.76 -3.33
N LEU A 784 -43.95 -4.42 -2.57
CA LEU A 784 -43.57 -4.01 -1.22
C LEU A 784 -42.89 -2.63 -1.22
N PRO A 785 -43.46 -1.62 -0.56
CA PRO A 785 -42.79 -0.36 -0.29
C PRO A 785 -41.59 -0.58 0.64
N ILE A 786 -40.41 -0.19 0.16
CA ILE A 786 -39.16 -0.25 0.91
C ILE A 786 -38.52 1.13 0.90
N MET A 787 -38.15 1.63 2.08
CA MET A 787 -37.48 2.91 2.24
C MET A 787 -36.15 2.75 2.96
N ILE A 788 -35.06 3.25 2.38
CA ILE A 788 -33.72 3.21 2.96
C ILE A 788 -33.31 4.64 3.35
N LEU A 789 -33.14 4.88 4.65
CA LEU A 789 -32.67 6.14 5.22
C LEU A 789 -31.15 6.12 5.37
N TYR A 790 -30.44 7.05 4.74
CA TYR A 790 -28.98 7.01 4.64
C TYR A 790 -28.29 8.37 4.74
N ARG A 791 -26.97 8.37 4.93
CA ARG A 791 -26.13 9.58 4.81
C ARG A 791 -25.46 9.62 3.44
N ASP A 792 -24.62 8.62 3.17
CA ASP A 792 -23.94 8.37 1.90
C ASP A 792 -24.12 6.91 1.51
N MET A 793 -24.55 6.62 0.27
CA MET A 793 -24.58 5.24 -0.22
C MET A 793 -23.19 4.82 -0.72
N ARG A 794 -22.57 3.89 0.01
CA ARG A 794 -21.20 3.40 -0.25
C ARG A 794 -21.16 2.08 -1.02
N THR A 795 -21.92 1.97 -2.10
CA THR A 795 -21.91 0.84 -3.05
C THR A 795 -20.80 1.01 -4.09
N TYR A 796 -19.54 0.88 -3.68
CA TYR A 796 -18.35 1.09 -4.52
C TYR A 796 -18.12 -0.01 -5.56
N GLY A 797 -17.32 0.27 -6.59
CA GLY A 797 -17.09 -0.65 -7.69
C GLY A 797 -18.38 -0.99 -8.45
N PHE A 798 -18.51 -2.27 -8.81
CA PHE A 798 -19.70 -2.83 -9.47
C PHE A 798 -20.92 -2.97 -8.55
N HIS A 799 -20.76 -2.78 -7.23
CA HIS A 799 -21.90 -2.76 -6.31
C HIS A 799 -22.90 -1.63 -6.63
N GLU A 800 -22.46 -0.60 -7.36
CA GLU A 800 -23.32 0.48 -7.84
C GLU A 800 -24.46 -0.01 -8.72
N ASP A 801 -24.25 -1.10 -9.47
CA ASP A 801 -25.28 -1.66 -10.34
C ASP A 801 -26.45 -2.21 -9.54
N TYR A 802 -26.19 -2.82 -8.39
CA TYR A 802 -27.24 -3.28 -7.48
C TYR A 802 -27.99 -2.11 -6.83
N TYR A 803 -27.29 -1.02 -6.52
CA TYR A 803 -27.94 0.19 -6.02
C TYR A 803 -28.87 0.79 -7.08
N ARG A 804 -28.41 0.90 -8.33
CA ARG A 804 -29.24 1.32 -9.47
C ARG A 804 -30.44 0.39 -9.67
N LYS A 805 -30.21 -0.93 -9.68
CA LYS A 805 -31.27 -1.94 -9.80
C LYS A 805 -32.33 -1.81 -8.71
N ALA A 806 -31.93 -1.58 -7.45
CA ALA A 806 -32.87 -1.38 -6.35
C ALA A 806 -33.75 -0.13 -6.59
N ARG A 807 -33.17 0.97 -7.08
CA ARG A 807 -33.92 2.18 -7.45
C ARG A 807 -34.89 1.94 -8.61
N GLU A 808 -34.45 1.24 -9.65
CA GLU A 808 -35.29 0.86 -10.80
C GLU A 808 -36.46 -0.04 -10.37
N GLN A 809 -36.24 -0.88 -9.36
CA GLN A 809 -37.28 -1.68 -8.74
C GLN A 809 -38.15 -0.90 -7.74
N GLY A 810 -38.03 0.42 -7.63
CA GLY A 810 -38.93 1.23 -6.78
C GLY A 810 -38.58 1.29 -5.30
N VAL A 811 -37.37 0.86 -4.89
CA VAL A 811 -36.88 1.11 -3.53
C VAL A 811 -36.60 2.61 -3.37
N LEU A 812 -37.16 3.22 -2.33
CA LEU A 812 -37.00 4.64 -2.04
C LEU A 812 -35.76 4.89 -1.17
N PHE A 813 -35.04 5.96 -1.45
CA PHE A 813 -33.83 6.34 -0.73
C PHE A 813 -33.95 7.77 -0.26
N ALA A 814 -33.91 8.00 1.05
CA ALA A 814 -34.01 9.33 1.64
C ALA A 814 -32.80 9.61 2.53
N THR A 815 -32.27 10.83 2.46
CA THR A 815 -31.05 11.18 3.19
C THR A 815 -31.37 11.84 4.52
N TYR A 816 -30.58 11.56 5.56
CA TYR A 816 -30.66 12.22 6.87
C TYR A 816 -29.28 12.75 7.29
N LYS A 817 -29.22 13.59 8.33
CA LYS A 817 -27.96 14.15 8.88
C LYS A 817 -27.65 13.55 10.24
N LEU A 818 -26.38 13.53 10.64
CA LEU A 818 -26.01 12.94 11.94
C LEU A 818 -26.65 13.69 13.12
N GLU A 819 -26.83 15.00 12.94
CA GLU A 819 -27.41 15.93 13.90
C GLU A 819 -28.95 15.86 13.93
N ASP A 820 -29.57 15.30 12.88
CA ASP A 820 -31.03 15.08 12.76
C ASP A 820 -31.29 13.62 12.35
N LYS A 821 -31.06 12.70 13.31
CA LYS A 821 -31.29 11.27 13.12
C LYS A 821 -32.80 10.96 13.04
N PRO A 822 -33.19 9.91 12.28
CA PRO A 822 -34.55 9.38 12.38
C PRO A 822 -34.90 8.99 13.82
N VAL A 823 -36.18 8.97 14.14
CA VAL A 823 -36.69 8.55 15.45
C VAL A 823 -37.63 7.38 15.25
N ALA A 824 -37.46 6.31 16.03
CA ALA A 824 -38.33 5.14 16.01
C ALA A 824 -39.13 5.05 17.32
N THR A 825 -40.45 4.91 17.22
CA THR A 825 -41.35 4.75 18.37
C THR A 825 -42.23 3.50 18.22
N PRO A 826 -42.57 2.81 19.33
CA PRO A 826 -43.46 1.65 19.27
C PRO A 826 -44.86 2.04 18.75
N ASP A 827 -45.46 1.19 17.93
CA ASP A 827 -46.85 1.34 17.44
C ASP A 827 -47.52 -0.04 17.31
N GLY A 828 -47.94 -0.61 18.45
CA GLY A 828 -48.47 -1.98 18.51
C GLY A 828 -47.41 -3.01 18.10
N ASP A 829 -47.75 -3.85 17.11
CA ASP A 829 -46.82 -4.82 16.51
C ASP A 829 -45.89 -4.20 15.44
N GLN A 830 -46.10 -2.92 15.11
CA GLN A 830 -45.31 -2.15 14.15
C GLN A 830 -44.40 -1.14 14.85
N VAL A 831 -43.57 -0.46 14.06
CA VAL A 831 -42.76 0.67 14.52
C VAL A 831 -43.03 1.87 13.62
N THR A 832 -43.30 3.01 14.24
CA THR A 832 -43.37 4.29 13.54
C THR A 832 -41.96 4.87 13.44
N VAL A 833 -41.52 5.22 12.23
CA VAL A 833 -40.27 5.92 11.96
C VAL A 833 -40.58 7.34 11.46
N VAL A 834 -39.98 8.33 12.12
CA VAL A 834 -40.10 9.76 11.77
C VAL A 834 -38.72 10.28 11.35
N PHE A 835 -38.65 10.98 10.22
CA PHE A 835 -37.43 11.65 9.74
C PHE A 835 -37.78 12.91 8.96
N THR A 836 -36.81 13.82 8.81
CA THR A 836 -36.97 15.01 7.97
C THR A 836 -36.58 14.68 6.54
N ASP A 837 -37.50 14.82 5.59
CA ASP A 837 -37.18 14.68 4.16
C ASP A 837 -36.55 16.00 3.66
N PRO A 838 -35.32 15.97 3.12
CA PRO A 838 -34.61 17.18 2.74
C PRO A 838 -35.12 17.80 1.44
N ILE A 839 -35.87 17.07 0.62
CA ILE A 839 -36.45 17.59 -0.62
C ILE A 839 -37.77 18.32 -0.28
N LEU A 840 -38.61 17.72 0.56
CA LEU A 840 -39.88 18.30 0.99
C LEU A 840 -39.70 19.39 2.08
N GLY A 841 -38.60 19.36 2.83
CA GLY A 841 -38.39 20.22 3.99
C GLY A 841 -39.37 19.95 5.13
N GLN A 842 -39.93 18.74 5.20
CA GLN A 842 -40.99 18.35 6.15
C GLN A 842 -40.65 17.05 6.86
N LYS A 843 -41.23 16.86 8.06
CA LYS A 843 -41.16 15.58 8.76
C LYS A 843 -42.11 14.57 8.11
N VAL A 844 -41.56 13.44 7.69
CA VAL A 844 -42.28 12.30 7.14
C VAL A 844 -42.38 11.21 8.19
N GLN A 845 -43.56 10.59 8.27
CA GLN A 845 -43.84 9.47 9.17
C GLN A 845 -44.16 8.21 8.35
N VAL A 846 -43.51 7.11 8.70
CA VAL A 846 -43.71 5.80 8.04
C VAL A 846 -43.99 4.75 9.11
N LYS A 847 -45.10 4.03 9.00
CA LYS A 847 -45.36 2.84 9.82
C LYS A 847 -44.73 1.63 9.16
N ALA A 848 -43.80 0.98 9.83
CA ALA A 848 -43.04 -0.16 9.32
C ALA A 848 -43.45 -1.45 10.03
N ASP A 849 -43.73 -2.50 9.24
CA ASP A 849 -43.87 -3.87 9.75
C ASP A 849 -42.50 -4.45 10.13
N CYS A 850 -41.46 -4.00 9.44
CA CYS A 850 -40.07 -4.32 9.74
C CYS A 850 -39.20 -3.07 9.62
N LEU A 851 -38.51 -2.73 10.71
CA LEU A 851 -37.44 -1.76 10.76
C LEU A 851 -36.10 -2.50 10.79
N ALA A 852 -35.39 -2.50 9.65
CA ALA A 852 -34.09 -3.16 9.52
C ALA A 852 -32.93 -2.17 9.77
N LEU A 853 -32.21 -2.36 10.86
CA LEU A 853 -31.06 -1.55 11.21
C LEU A 853 -29.80 -2.09 10.52
N SER A 854 -29.19 -1.26 9.68
CA SER A 854 -27.94 -1.60 8.99
C SER A 854 -26.76 -1.30 9.90
N THR A 855 -26.60 -2.18 10.89
CA THR A 855 -25.48 -2.14 11.84
C THR A 855 -24.19 -2.61 11.20
N GLY A 856 -23.09 -2.05 11.68
CA GLY A 856 -21.74 -2.35 11.23
C GLY A 856 -21.02 -3.40 12.06
N PHE A 857 -19.70 -3.48 11.91
CA PHE A 857 -18.81 -4.27 12.77
C PHE A 857 -17.99 -3.36 13.69
N MET A 858 -17.58 -3.90 14.82
CA MET A 858 -16.65 -3.29 15.77
C MET A 858 -15.52 -4.26 16.07
N ALA A 859 -14.34 -3.73 16.40
CA ALA A 859 -13.25 -4.57 16.86
C ALA A 859 -13.62 -5.27 18.18
N ASP A 860 -13.18 -6.54 18.33
CA ASP A 860 -13.14 -7.21 19.64
C ASP A 860 -11.99 -6.58 20.44
N LYS A 861 -12.26 -5.44 21.08
CA LYS A 861 -11.23 -4.62 21.76
C LYS A 861 -10.50 -5.40 22.85
N GLU A 862 -11.21 -6.26 23.58
CA GLU A 862 -10.62 -7.09 24.62
C GLU A 862 -9.61 -8.07 24.03
N THR A 863 -10.01 -8.81 23.01
CA THR A 863 -9.14 -9.78 22.32
C THR A 863 -7.97 -9.08 21.64
N THR A 864 -8.23 -8.00 20.92
CA THR A 864 -7.20 -7.26 20.18
C THR A 864 -6.18 -6.63 21.13
N THR A 865 -6.63 -6.05 22.26
CA THR A 865 -5.72 -5.47 23.27
C THR A 865 -4.92 -6.57 23.98
N SER A 866 -5.54 -7.70 24.31
CA SER A 866 -4.86 -8.82 24.96
C SER A 866 -3.77 -9.41 24.05
N LEU A 867 -4.11 -9.73 22.80
CA LEU A 867 -3.14 -10.25 21.83
C LEU A 867 -2.10 -9.20 21.44
N GLY A 868 -2.48 -7.93 21.35
CA GLY A 868 -1.56 -6.82 21.11
C GLY A 868 -0.50 -6.70 22.20
N ARG A 869 -0.86 -6.92 23.47
CA ARG A 869 0.12 -6.99 24.57
C ARG A 869 1.01 -8.23 24.49
N ILE A 870 0.43 -9.40 24.21
CA ILE A 870 1.18 -10.67 24.14
C ILE A 870 2.20 -10.66 23.00
N PHE A 871 1.79 -10.21 21.81
CA PHE A 871 2.65 -10.21 20.61
C PHE A 871 3.41 -8.90 20.38
N ASN A 872 3.28 -7.92 21.29
CA ASN A 872 3.83 -6.57 21.15
C ASN A 872 3.42 -5.89 19.83
N LEU A 873 2.11 -5.85 19.57
CA LEU A 873 1.50 -5.29 18.36
C LEU A 873 0.64 -4.08 18.68
N PRO A 874 0.80 -2.96 17.96
CA PRO A 874 -0.04 -1.79 18.15
C PRO A 874 -1.46 -1.99 17.61
N GLY A 875 -2.41 -1.28 18.22
CA GLY A 875 -3.78 -1.17 17.75
C GLY A 875 -4.13 0.26 17.37
N THR A 876 -5.15 0.40 16.53
CA THR A 876 -5.75 1.70 16.19
C THR A 876 -6.62 2.22 17.34
N SER A 877 -6.98 3.51 17.29
CA SER A 877 -7.85 4.14 18.31
C SER A 877 -9.26 3.54 18.36
N ASP A 878 -9.76 3.00 17.25
CA ASP A 878 -11.03 2.27 17.18
C ASP A 878 -10.90 0.77 17.52
N GLY A 879 -9.68 0.30 17.82
CA GLY A 879 -9.41 -0.98 18.46
C GLY A 879 -9.08 -2.15 17.53
N TYR A 880 -8.81 -1.91 16.25
CA TYR A 880 -8.30 -2.93 15.30
C TYR A 880 -6.77 -3.02 15.38
N PHE A 881 -6.16 -4.04 14.77
CA PHE A 881 -4.69 -4.07 14.62
C PHE A 881 -4.20 -2.99 13.66
N LEU A 882 -3.07 -2.36 13.99
CA LEU A 882 -2.40 -1.38 13.14
C LEU A 882 -1.36 -2.09 12.25
N GLU A 883 -1.50 -1.91 10.95
CA GLU A 883 -0.56 -2.35 9.92
C GLU A 883 0.73 -1.53 9.93
N GLU A 884 1.81 -2.10 9.37
CA GLU A 884 3.10 -1.42 9.28
C GLU A 884 3.05 -0.17 8.38
N HIS A 885 2.35 -0.25 7.25
CA HIS A 885 2.14 0.91 6.40
C HIS A 885 0.83 0.83 5.61
N VAL A 886 -0.08 1.79 5.85
CA VAL A 886 -1.45 1.85 5.27
C VAL A 886 -1.50 1.61 3.76
N LYS A 887 -0.50 2.09 3.03
CA LYS A 887 -0.35 1.84 1.59
C LYS A 887 0.49 0.62 1.27
N LEU A 888 1.79 0.71 1.51
CA LEU A 888 2.78 -0.20 0.95
C LEU A 888 2.82 -1.58 1.61
N ARG A 889 2.40 -1.67 2.87
CA ARG A 889 2.38 -2.91 3.67
C ARG A 889 1.05 -3.00 4.45
N PRO A 890 -0.09 -3.15 3.74
CA PRO A 890 -1.43 -3.10 4.35
C PRO A 890 -1.84 -4.40 5.07
N ILE A 891 -0.88 -5.31 5.26
CA ILE A 891 -1.08 -6.69 5.74
C ILE A 891 -0.02 -7.05 6.79
N ASP A 892 1.23 -6.66 6.53
CA ASP A 892 2.35 -6.80 7.47
C ASP A 892 2.08 -5.96 8.72
N LEU A 893 2.38 -6.52 9.89
CA LEU A 893 2.30 -5.83 11.17
C LEU A 893 3.68 -5.29 11.58
N PRO A 894 3.76 -4.31 12.49
CA PRO A 894 5.03 -3.69 12.86
C PRO A 894 6.07 -4.61 13.50
N ASN A 895 5.64 -5.70 14.13
CA ASN A 895 6.54 -6.76 14.57
C ASN A 895 6.80 -7.73 13.40
N PRO A 896 8.03 -7.84 12.86
CA PRO A 896 8.31 -8.68 11.71
C PRO A 896 7.88 -10.14 11.90
N GLY A 897 7.41 -10.78 10.84
CA GLY A 897 6.88 -12.15 10.89
C GLY A 897 5.41 -12.25 11.35
N PHE A 898 4.78 -11.14 11.75
CA PHE A 898 3.35 -11.08 12.01
C PHE A 898 2.56 -10.39 10.88
N PHE A 899 1.39 -10.93 10.57
CA PHE A 899 0.48 -10.43 9.54
C PHE A 899 -0.96 -10.38 10.06
N VAL A 900 -1.81 -9.55 9.45
CA VAL A 900 -3.23 -9.45 9.78
C VAL A 900 -4.13 -9.75 8.58
N ALA A 901 -5.22 -10.49 8.80
CA ALA A 901 -6.17 -10.86 7.75
C ALA A 901 -7.64 -10.67 8.17
N GLY A 902 -8.46 -10.28 7.20
CA GLY A 902 -9.91 -10.20 7.36
C GLY A 902 -10.36 -9.03 8.22
N THR A 903 -11.44 -9.23 8.96
CA THR A 903 -12.06 -8.15 9.74
C THR A 903 -11.32 -7.79 11.02
N ALA A 904 -10.29 -8.55 11.42
CA ALA A 904 -9.35 -8.17 12.48
C ALA A 904 -8.56 -6.89 12.13
N HIS A 905 -8.36 -6.65 10.83
CA HIS A 905 -7.70 -5.44 10.34
C HIS A 905 -8.65 -4.23 10.25
N SER A 906 -9.89 -4.47 9.82
CA SER A 906 -10.97 -3.46 9.61
C SER A 906 -12.18 -4.12 8.96
N PRO A 907 -13.40 -3.58 9.04
CA PRO A 907 -14.57 -4.15 8.37
C PRO A 907 -14.38 -4.29 6.85
N LYS A 908 -14.75 -5.44 6.28
CA LYS A 908 -14.60 -5.76 4.85
C LYS A 908 -15.52 -6.90 4.40
N LEU A 909 -15.75 -7.00 3.09
CA LEU A 909 -16.59 -8.04 2.48
C LEU A 909 -15.92 -9.42 2.55
N VAL A 910 -16.68 -10.49 2.30
CA VAL A 910 -16.16 -11.87 2.32
C VAL A 910 -15.07 -12.06 1.27
N CYS A 911 -15.29 -11.64 0.02
CA CYS A 911 -14.30 -11.71 -1.05
C CYS A 911 -13.01 -10.95 -0.71
N GLU A 912 -13.12 -9.76 -0.13
CA GLU A 912 -11.99 -8.94 0.32
C GLU A 912 -11.24 -9.58 1.50
N SER A 913 -11.97 -10.27 2.37
CA SER A 913 -11.40 -11.00 3.52
C SER A 913 -10.64 -12.26 3.08
N ILE A 914 -11.09 -12.91 2.01
CA ILE A 914 -10.42 -14.04 1.35
C ILE A 914 -9.16 -13.53 0.63
N ALA A 915 -9.26 -12.45 -0.14
CA ALA A 915 -8.11 -11.82 -0.81
C ALA A 915 -7.04 -11.43 0.21
N GLN A 916 -7.41 -10.77 1.32
CA GLN A 916 -6.45 -10.39 2.35
C GLN A 916 -5.85 -11.59 3.09
N ALA A 917 -6.60 -12.68 3.25
CA ALA A 917 -6.06 -13.92 3.84
C ALA A 917 -5.05 -14.61 2.92
N GLN A 918 -5.34 -14.69 1.61
CA GLN A 918 -4.39 -15.18 0.60
C GLN A 918 -3.15 -14.28 0.55
N ALA A 919 -3.33 -12.97 0.66
CA ALA A 919 -2.23 -12.02 0.69
C ALA A 919 -1.35 -12.17 1.94
N ALA A 920 -1.95 -12.35 3.13
CA ALA A 920 -1.21 -12.63 4.37
C ALA A 920 -0.43 -13.95 4.29
N ALA A 921 -1.02 -14.98 3.70
CA ALA A 921 -0.32 -16.23 3.40
C ALA A 921 0.81 -16.03 2.37
N GLY A 922 0.60 -15.22 1.33
CA GLY A 922 1.63 -14.88 0.35
C GLY A 922 2.81 -14.14 0.96
N ARG A 923 2.56 -13.19 1.86
CA ARG A 923 3.62 -12.49 2.62
C ARG A 923 4.30 -13.40 3.64
N ALA A 924 3.56 -14.28 4.32
CA ALA A 924 4.16 -15.28 5.19
C ALA A 924 5.07 -16.25 4.41
N MET A 925 4.67 -16.64 3.20
CA MET A 925 5.47 -17.48 2.31
C MET A 925 6.83 -16.83 1.98
N THR A 926 6.90 -15.51 1.79
CA THR A 926 8.19 -14.86 1.50
C THR A 926 9.18 -14.98 2.65
N PHE A 927 8.71 -14.87 3.90
CA PHE A 927 9.53 -15.14 5.09
C PHE A 927 9.94 -16.61 5.19
N LEU A 928 8.99 -17.53 4.95
CA LEU A 928 9.21 -18.97 5.06
C LEU A 928 10.08 -19.55 3.93
N ALA A 929 10.34 -18.78 2.87
CA ALA A 929 11.20 -19.20 1.78
C ALA A 929 12.68 -19.27 2.17
N GLY A 930 13.14 -18.43 3.11
CA GLY A 930 14.52 -18.43 3.62
C GLY A 930 14.74 -19.50 4.69
N ASP A 931 15.87 -20.20 4.66
CA ASP A 931 16.20 -21.29 5.61
C ASP A 931 16.88 -20.80 6.90
N THR A 932 17.37 -19.57 6.90
CA THR A 932 18.06 -18.94 8.02
C THR A 932 17.53 -17.54 8.27
N ILE A 933 17.57 -17.13 9.54
CA ILE A 933 17.29 -15.78 10.01
C ILE A 933 18.63 -15.11 10.29
N ASN A 934 18.83 -13.91 9.76
CA ASN A 934 19.97 -13.08 10.11
C ASN A 934 19.56 -12.18 11.29
N LEU A 935 20.23 -12.34 12.42
CA LEU A 935 20.08 -11.42 13.54
C LEU A 935 20.98 -10.20 13.34
N PRO A 936 20.49 -8.99 13.64
CA PRO A 936 21.33 -7.80 13.66
C PRO A 936 22.55 -8.02 14.57
N ALA A 937 23.71 -7.51 14.18
CA ALA A 937 24.89 -7.59 15.03
C ALA A 937 24.86 -6.58 16.20
N ALA A 938 23.91 -5.64 16.19
CA ALA A 938 23.66 -4.65 17.25
C ALA A 938 22.98 -5.25 18.49
N VAL A 939 23.65 -6.20 19.12
CA VAL A 939 23.24 -6.85 20.38
C VAL A 939 24.14 -6.41 21.52
N ALA A 940 23.67 -6.50 22.76
CA ALA A 940 24.50 -6.21 23.92
C ALA A 940 25.44 -7.37 24.22
N GLN A 941 26.71 -7.09 24.46
CA GLN A 941 27.74 -8.06 24.84
C GLN A 941 28.34 -7.70 26.20
N VAL A 942 28.73 -8.73 26.96
CA VAL A 942 29.28 -8.57 28.30
C VAL A 942 30.75 -9.01 28.31
N ASP A 943 31.61 -8.14 28.81
CA ASP A 943 32.98 -8.49 29.18
C ASP A 943 32.95 -9.15 30.57
N GLY A 944 33.18 -10.47 30.59
CA GLY A 944 33.18 -11.27 31.80
C GLY A 944 34.32 -10.94 32.77
N GLU A 945 35.42 -10.33 32.31
CA GLU A 945 36.54 -9.93 33.16
C GLU A 945 36.25 -8.66 33.96
N ILE A 946 35.40 -7.79 33.42
CA ILE A 946 34.98 -6.53 34.07
C ILE A 946 33.70 -6.74 34.90
N CYS A 947 32.87 -7.72 34.52
CA CYS A 947 31.57 -7.95 35.14
C CYS A 947 31.66 -8.37 36.61
N ALA A 948 31.16 -7.52 37.51
CA ALA A 948 31.07 -7.83 38.94
C ALA A 948 29.78 -8.57 39.36
N ALA A 949 29.02 -9.13 38.41
CA ALA A 949 27.75 -9.81 38.63
C ALA A 949 26.75 -9.08 39.56
N CYS A 950 26.70 -7.75 39.50
CA CYS A 950 25.86 -6.90 40.37
C CYS A 950 24.33 -7.03 40.11
N LEU A 951 23.92 -7.79 39.10
CA LEU A 951 22.54 -8.07 38.69
C LEU A 951 21.74 -6.85 38.22
N ILE A 952 22.35 -5.68 38.02
CA ILE A 952 21.63 -4.49 37.54
C ILE A 952 21.07 -4.73 36.14
N CYS A 953 21.89 -5.25 35.22
CA CYS A 953 21.48 -5.58 33.86
C CYS A 953 20.33 -6.60 33.80
N VAL A 954 20.35 -7.61 34.68
CA VAL A 954 19.28 -8.61 34.81
C VAL A 954 17.95 -7.94 35.17
N ARG A 955 17.97 -6.97 36.11
CA ARG A 955 16.76 -6.24 36.54
C ARG A 955 16.32 -5.14 35.57
N ALA A 956 17.25 -4.57 34.82
CA ALA A 956 16.99 -3.42 33.96
C ALA A 956 16.49 -3.82 32.56
N CYS A 957 16.79 -5.05 32.11
CA CYS A 957 16.35 -5.50 30.79
C CYS A 957 14.82 -5.65 30.76
N PRO A 958 14.10 -4.96 29.85
CA PRO A 958 12.65 -5.09 29.75
C PRO A 958 12.19 -6.43 29.13
N PHE A 959 13.15 -7.28 28.74
CA PHE A 959 12.93 -8.55 28.06
C PHE A 959 13.50 -9.75 28.84
N ASP A 960 13.99 -9.52 30.07
CA ASP A 960 14.55 -10.56 30.94
C ASP A 960 15.65 -11.43 30.28
N VAL A 961 16.46 -10.83 29.40
CA VAL A 961 17.49 -11.54 28.62
C VAL A 961 18.76 -11.83 29.41
N PRO A 962 19.36 -10.87 30.15
CA PRO A 962 20.61 -11.12 30.84
C PRO A 962 20.40 -12.09 32.01
N PHE A 963 21.30 -13.07 32.15
CA PHE A 963 21.32 -13.99 33.28
C PHE A 963 22.75 -14.21 33.78
N ILE A 964 22.93 -14.69 35.01
CA ILE A 964 24.27 -15.05 35.49
C ILE A 964 24.55 -16.49 35.07
N ASN A 965 25.60 -16.68 34.29
CA ASN A 965 26.01 -18.00 33.83
C ASN A 965 26.82 -18.75 34.89
N ASP A 966 27.14 -20.01 34.61
CA ASP A 966 27.89 -20.90 35.51
C ASP A 966 29.33 -20.41 35.80
N LYS A 967 29.84 -19.47 35.00
CA LYS A 967 31.16 -18.85 35.17
C LYS A 967 31.14 -17.62 36.08
N GLY A 968 29.97 -17.23 36.60
CA GLY A 968 29.84 -16.19 37.61
C GLY A 968 29.80 -14.76 37.06
N TYR A 969 29.54 -14.57 35.76
CA TYR A 969 29.31 -13.25 35.16
C TYR A 969 27.98 -13.20 34.40
N SER A 970 27.55 -11.99 34.04
CA SER A 970 26.30 -11.80 33.29
C SER A 970 26.49 -12.18 31.82
N GLU A 971 25.61 -13.00 31.28
CA GLU A 971 25.57 -13.41 29.88
C GLU A 971 24.31 -12.87 29.23
N ILE A 972 24.42 -12.41 27.98
CA ILE A 972 23.31 -11.92 27.18
C ILE A 972 23.25 -12.77 25.92
N ASP A 973 22.16 -13.52 25.77
CA ASP A 973 21.91 -14.34 24.60
C ASP A 973 21.63 -13.44 23.37
N PRO A 974 22.49 -13.44 22.33
CA PRO A 974 22.27 -12.65 21.13
C PRO A 974 20.94 -12.92 20.44
N ALA A 975 20.40 -14.14 20.55
CA ALA A 975 19.14 -14.53 19.93
C ALA A 975 17.91 -13.91 20.59
N LYS A 976 18.05 -13.45 21.84
CA LYS A 976 16.96 -12.83 22.62
C LYS A 976 17.17 -11.34 22.81
N CYS A 977 18.37 -10.82 22.56
CA CYS A 977 18.68 -9.41 22.73
C CYS A 977 18.03 -8.57 21.63
N HIS A 978 17.16 -7.63 22.02
CA HIS A 978 16.51 -6.69 21.11
C HIS A 978 17.34 -5.43 20.81
N GLY A 979 18.61 -5.37 21.22
CA GLY A 979 19.51 -4.25 20.92
C GLY A 979 19.12 -2.90 21.53
N CYS A 980 18.25 -2.85 22.55
CA CYS A 980 17.73 -1.59 23.10
C CYS A 980 18.76 -0.73 23.87
N GLY A 981 19.91 -1.29 24.24
CA GLY A 981 20.98 -0.58 24.96
C GLY A 981 20.75 -0.31 26.45
N VAL A 982 19.58 -0.61 27.01
CA VAL A 982 19.25 -0.32 28.43
C VAL A 982 20.25 -0.93 29.39
N CYS A 983 20.60 -2.21 29.21
CA CYS A 983 21.56 -2.88 30.09
C CYS A 983 22.99 -2.34 29.97
N ALA A 984 23.38 -1.81 28.80
CA ALA A 984 24.68 -1.17 28.59
C ALA A 984 24.73 0.21 29.26
N ALA A 985 23.65 0.98 29.15
CA ALA A 985 23.52 2.28 29.81
C ALA A 985 23.54 2.16 31.35
N GLU A 986 22.86 1.16 31.89
CA GLU A 986 22.72 0.94 33.35
C GLU A 986 23.92 0.21 33.98
N CYS A 987 24.85 -0.35 33.19
CA CYS A 987 25.98 -1.09 33.75
C CYS A 987 26.97 -0.13 34.44
N PRO A 988 27.11 -0.16 35.78
CA PRO A 988 27.97 0.80 36.47
C PRO A 988 29.46 0.58 36.18
N ALA A 989 29.85 -0.67 35.92
CA ALA A 989 31.22 -1.05 35.60
C ALA A 989 31.53 -0.87 34.10
N LYS A 990 30.53 -0.49 33.28
CA LYS A 990 30.64 -0.45 31.81
C LYS A 990 31.16 -1.75 31.18
N ALA A 991 30.94 -2.87 31.88
CA ALA A 991 31.23 -4.23 31.42
C ALA A 991 30.30 -4.67 30.27
N ILE A 992 29.23 -3.93 30.00
CA ILE A 992 28.27 -4.25 28.94
C ILE A 992 28.34 -3.15 27.89
N GLN A 993 28.54 -3.55 26.64
CA GLN A 993 28.54 -2.65 25.49
C GLN A 993 27.42 -3.06 24.53
N LEU A 994 26.74 -2.08 23.91
CA LEU A 994 25.83 -2.33 22.80
C LEU A 994 26.66 -2.24 21.51
N MET A 995 26.82 -3.36 20.80
CA MET A 995 27.59 -3.36 19.56
C MET A 995 26.95 -2.42 18.52
N GLN A 996 27.77 -1.77 17.69
CA GLN A 996 27.40 -0.66 16.77
C GLN A 996 27.08 0.68 17.46
N PHE A 997 26.92 0.67 18.78
CA PHE A 997 26.61 1.86 19.59
C PHE A 997 27.44 1.85 20.87
N GLU A 998 28.70 1.40 20.76
CA GLU A 998 29.61 1.33 21.88
C GLU A 998 29.88 2.73 22.46
N ASP A 999 30.20 2.78 23.77
CA ASP A 999 30.39 4.04 24.49
C ASP A 999 31.47 4.92 23.84
N ASP A 1000 32.51 4.34 23.24
CA ASP A 1000 33.58 5.06 22.54
C ASP A 1000 33.09 5.73 21.25
N GLN A 1001 32.23 5.06 20.47
CA GLN A 1001 31.59 5.64 19.28
C GLN A 1001 30.64 6.78 19.64
N ILE A 1002 29.82 6.62 20.69
CA ILE A 1002 28.91 7.66 21.15
C ILE A 1002 29.69 8.86 21.70
N ALA A 1003 30.72 8.62 22.51
CA ALA A 1003 31.60 9.69 23.01
C ALA A 1003 32.27 10.43 21.85
N ALA A 1004 32.77 9.71 20.83
CA ALA A 1004 33.37 10.33 19.67
C ALA A 1004 32.39 11.20 18.86
N LYS A 1005 31.10 10.84 18.79
CA LYS A 1005 30.05 11.72 18.21
C LYS A 1005 29.93 13.02 19.00
N LEU A 1006 29.91 12.94 20.33
CA LEU A 1006 29.81 14.11 21.20
C LEU A 1006 31.05 14.99 21.10
N ASP A 1007 32.25 14.39 21.12
CA ASP A 1007 33.51 15.12 20.95
C ASP A 1007 33.55 15.80 19.58
N GLY A 1008 33.15 15.11 18.52
CA GLY A 1008 33.03 15.70 17.17
C GLY A 1008 32.02 16.84 17.08
N LEU A 1009 30.97 16.85 17.89
CA LEU A 1009 30.03 17.98 17.96
C LEU A 1009 30.59 19.15 18.77
N LEU A 1010 31.24 18.85 19.90
CA LEU A 1010 31.66 19.83 20.91
C LEU A 1010 33.06 20.41 20.66
N GLU A 1011 33.88 19.78 19.82
CA GLU A 1011 35.13 20.34 19.33
C GLU A 1011 34.83 21.63 18.55
N ARG A 1012 34.90 22.76 19.26
CA ARG A 1012 35.05 24.06 18.64
C ARG A 1012 36.38 24.04 17.90
N MET A 1013 36.34 24.25 16.59
CA MET A 1013 37.55 24.51 15.80
C MET A 1013 38.33 25.63 16.50
N CYS A 1014 39.49 25.30 17.07
CA CYS A 1014 40.51 26.27 17.41
C CYS A 1014 41.17 26.79 16.14
#